data_AF-A0A9D1HWS4-F1
#
_entry.id   AF-A0A9D1HWS4-F1
#
_cell.length_a   1.000
_cell.length_b   1.000
_cell.length_c   1.000
_cell.angle_alpha   90.00
_cell.angle_beta   90.00
_cell.angle_gamma   90.00
#
_symmetry.space_group_name_H-M   'P 1'
#
loop_
_entity.id
_entity.type
_entity.pdbx_description
1 polymer ?
#
loop_
_entity_poly.entity_id
_entity_poly.type
_entity_poly.pdbx_seq_one_letter_code
_entity_poly.pdbx_strand_id
1 'polypeptide(L)'
;MSMLAVAPFVGLLILVGLALFMQRKASLIDSSASTSLIKQSLKGLQPVALPFAALICLVCLCAAQLISVSFFELLLISFGICGIGIAQLKLPNFLSQLINAPYASSIRSNKNVIFIRCTCIRILLIASIVGCCFLTLETPYRTEPMEIFEPYLYIQTTMIAFVVLTAYFVGQQRGVGPHICVWIFACIGLAQYFVWQFKGTTILPTDLFALGTAAAVAGGYTYVFNTSALIGIVWALIGNLLCTALTEVRRILLRASERPTVSKFPRAVHILAHTSCALLCFISLFLLCSIPNYTAMTGEGINYFYPIWTYQHYGSMLSFVMGVQDLSLTEPTNYSSSAAQTLLTSYAETYDKTHGSNTSRQAAVEQFAGEAPSIVVVMDESFADLSIYEGMHAGYEGPHYFKTELAPSSVASGSLSVSVLGGGTCNTEFEFLTGISMAYLGAGKYPYAIYDLSETNALPKQLSSMGYETTAIHPNLASNWNRDDIYEQIGFDTFYSIESFSDAPTLHNGVTNRATYDKVIEVLNSSETPQFIFDVTMQGHSNYDVGNIPDNLKLNYKPEGISDTDSIDQLNEYLSCVQASDEDLQYLVEELSKLDKPVVLVYFGDHQPKLSATYNDIWFSDESDELHAQRTHQSIYAIWTNYTLPGQTDSSSTGSEDKAFSSAQYPISPNYLAAYMLESIGAPLSDYQKAQLVMKETIPAINAFGIMDSNGNWHSLDTTEMSLATTFQDLSWLTWLEFTSKVA
;
A
#
# COMPACT_ATOMS: atom_id res chain seq x y z
N MET A 1 9.34 14.26 14.23
CA MET A 1 9.84 12.97 14.79
C MET A 1 10.46 13.19 16.17
N SER A 2 9.83 12.73 17.25
CA SER A 2 10.51 12.65 18.55
C SER A 2 11.48 11.47 18.56
N MET A 3 12.65 11.62 19.19
CA MET A 3 13.69 10.58 19.31
C MET A 3 13.22 9.24 19.94
N LEU A 4 11.95 9.14 20.36
CA LEU A 4 11.36 8.00 21.07
C LEU A 4 10.98 6.83 20.15
N ALA A 5 10.65 7.03 18.88
CA ALA A 5 10.32 5.92 17.95
C ALA A 5 11.58 5.19 17.43
N VAL A 6 12.71 5.87 17.40
CA VAL A 6 14.01 5.31 16.97
C VAL A 6 14.74 4.66 18.15
N ALA A 7 14.42 5.04 19.39
CA ALA A 7 15.08 4.56 20.60
C ALA A 7 15.01 3.03 20.84
N PRO A 8 13.93 2.30 20.50
CA PRO A 8 13.88 0.85 20.65
C PRO A 8 14.72 0.12 19.60
N PHE A 9 14.73 0.61 18.34
CA PHE A 9 15.52 0.04 17.26
C PHE A 9 17.02 0.36 17.41
N VAL A 10 17.34 1.58 17.79
CA VAL A 10 18.72 1.98 18.17
C VAL A 10 19.13 1.31 19.46
N GLY A 11 18.22 1.11 20.42
CA GLY A 11 18.44 0.31 21.63
C GLY A 11 18.73 -1.15 21.30
N LEU A 12 17.99 -1.76 20.37
CA LEU A 12 18.21 -3.11 19.87
C LEU A 12 19.55 -3.21 19.12
N LEU A 13 19.88 -2.24 18.26
CA LEU A 13 21.16 -2.17 17.54
C LEU A 13 22.34 -1.90 18.47
N ILE A 14 22.16 -1.11 19.54
CA ILE A 14 23.16 -0.86 20.58
C ILE A 14 23.33 -2.10 21.45
N LEU A 15 22.26 -2.82 21.80
CA LEU A 15 22.32 -4.07 22.58
C LEU A 15 22.92 -5.21 21.78
N VAL A 16 22.55 -5.35 20.50
CA VAL A 16 23.16 -6.28 19.54
C VAL A 16 24.62 -5.88 19.29
N GLY A 17 24.90 -4.59 19.13
CA GLY A 17 26.25 -4.04 18.97
C GLY A 17 27.13 -4.26 20.20
N LEU A 18 26.59 -4.07 21.42
CA LEU A 18 27.24 -4.37 22.69
C LEU A 18 27.45 -5.87 22.87
N ALA A 19 26.48 -6.70 22.50
CA ALA A 19 26.61 -8.14 22.52
C ALA A 19 27.70 -8.62 21.55
N LEU A 20 27.73 -8.11 20.32
CA LEU A 20 28.76 -8.37 19.31
C LEU A 20 30.13 -7.80 19.71
N PHE A 21 30.18 -6.63 20.34
CA PHE A 21 31.40 -6.00 20.88
C PHE A 21 31.97 -6.82 22.04
N MET A 22 31.12 -7.29 22.96
CA MET A 22 31.49 -8.21 24.03
C MET A 22 31.94 -9.58 23.47
N GLN A 23 31.31 -10.06 22.39
CA GLN A 23 31.71 -11.26 21.66
C GLN A 23 33.10 -11.11 21.02
N ARG A 24 33.40 -9.94 20.44
CA ARG A 24 34.69 -9.62 19.83
C ARG A 24 35.80 -9.37 20.86
N LYS A 25 35.52 -8.64 21.94
CA LYS A 25 36.49 -8.36 23.03
C LYS A 25 36.86 -9.63 23.80
N ALA A 26 35.91 -10.56 23.98
CA ALA A 26 36.18 -11.88 24.55
C ALA A 26 37.06 -12.78 23.64
N SER A 27 37.05 -12.54 22.32
CA SER A 27 37.94 -13.24 21.37
C SER A 27 39.35 -12.63 21.25
N LEU A 28 39.53 -11.38 21.68
CA LEU A 28 40.79 -10.62 21.59
C LEU A 28 41.66 -10.69 22.87
N ILE A 29 41.08 -11.06 24.02
CA ILE A 29 41.81 -11.21 25.29
C ILE A 29 42.31 -12.67 25.40
N ASP A 30 43.29 -13.01 24.58
CA ASP A 30 43.87 -14.37 24.51
C ASP A 30 45.25 -14.48 25.20
N SER A 31 45.61 -13.52 26.08
CA SER A 31 47.01 -13.41 26.57
C SER A 31 47.23 -13.37 28.09
N SER A 32 46.25 -13.65 28.96
CA SER A 32 46.57 -13.82 30.39
C SER A 32 45.73 -14.89 31.12
N ALA A 33 46.44 -15.67 31.95
CA ALA A 33 46.00 -16.92 32.55
C ALA A 33 45.19 -16.78 33.86
N SER A 34 44.95 -15.57 34.38
CA SER A 34 44.39 -15.37 35.73
C SER A 34 42.87 -15.18 35.82
N THR A 35 42.12 -15.31 34.72
CA THR A 35 40.66 -15.06 34.68
C THR A 35 39.81 -16.29 34.32
N SER A 36 40.19 -17.50 34.76
CA SER A 36 39.55 -18.74 34.31
C SER A 36 38.08 -18.90 34.75
N LEU A 37 37.73 -18.53 35.98
CA LEU A 37 36.38 -18.68 36.54
C LEU A 37 35.38 -17.67 35.93
N ILE A 38 35.73 -16.38 35.89
CA ILE A 38 34.89 -15.34 35.26
C ILE A 38 34.73 -15.61 33.75
N LYS A 39 35.77 -16.12 33.06
CA LYS A 39 35.71 -16.54 31.65
C LYS A 39 34.77 -17.73 31.42
N GLN A 40 34.71 -18.69 32.34
CA GLN A 40 33.79 -19.84 32.26
C GLN A 40 32.34 -19.42 32.51
N SER A 41 32.12 -18.55 33.50
CA SER A 41 30.80 -17.98 33.80
C SER A 41 30.27 -17.10 32.65
N LEU A 42 31.10 -16.24 32.07
CA LEU A 42 30.72 -15.39 30.92
C LEU A 42 30.47 -16.20 29.63
N LYS A 43 31.23 -17.27 29.37
CA LYS A 43 30.95 -18.19 28.25
C LYS A 43 29.64 -18.98 28.44
N GLY A 44 29.24 -19.25 29.67
CA GLY A 44 27.95 -19.88 29.99
C GLY A 44 26.75 -18.93 29.87
N LEU A 45 26.95 -17.62 30.06
CA LEU A 45 25.93 -16.58 29.94
C LEU A 45 25.65 -16.14 28.49
N GLN A 46 26.60 -16.33 27.57
CA GLN A 46 26.53 -15.89 26.17
C GLN A 46 25.30 -16.38 25.38
N PRO A 47 24.86 -17.66 25.49
CA PRO A 47 23.68 -18.15 24.76
C PRO A 47 22.34 -17.73 25.39
N VAL A 48 22.36 -17.28 26.65
CA VAL A 48 21.16 -16.90 27.40
C VAL A 48 20.90 -15.40 27.33
N ALA A 49 21.96 -14.59 27.11
CA ALA A 49 21.87 -13.14 27.07
C ALA A 49 20.98 -12.58 25.95
N LEU A 50 21.01 -13.17 24.76
CA LEU A 50 20.22 -12.71 23.61
C LEU A 50 18.72 -13.04 23.77
N PRO A 51 18.33 -14.28 24.16
CA PRO A 51 16.94 -14.58 24.56
C PRO A 51 16.44 -13.66 25.68
N PHE A 52 17.24 -13.41 26.70
CA PHE A 52 16.85 -12.58 27.84
C PHE A 52 16.71 -11.09 27.47
N ALA A 53 17.58 -10.58 26.59
CA ALA A 53 17.47 -9.23 26.05
C ALA A 53 16.22 -9.06 25.15
N ALA A 54 15.89 -10.07 24.35
CA ALA A 54 14.67 -10.08 23.55
C ALA A 54 13.41 -10.06 24.44
N LEU A 55 13.43 -10.83 25.54
CA LEU A 55 12.35 -10.83 26.52
C LEU A 55 12.19 -9.47 27.21
N ILE A 56 13.29 -8.83 27.62
CA ILE A 56 13.26 -7.48 28.21
C ILE A 56 12.71 -6.47 27.21
N CYS A 57 13.14 -6.53 25.95
CA CYS A 57 12.65 -5.64 24.90
C CYS A 57 11.13 -5.78 24.71
N LEU A 58 10.63 -7.03 24.64
CA LEU A 58 9.19 -7.30 24.52
C LEU A 58 8.40 -6.73 25.71
N VAL A 59 8.88 -6.94 26.94
CA VAL A 59 8.25 -6.38 28.15
C VAL A 59 8.28 -4.86 28.14
N CYS A 60 9.37 -4.23 27.68
CA CYS A 60 9.45 -2.77 27.55
C CYS A 60 8.50 -2.22 26.48
N LEU A 61 8.33 -2.91 25.35
CA LEU A 61 7.42 -2.51 24.28
C LEU A 61 5.95 -2.60 24.74
N CYS A 62 5.59 -3.67 25.46
CA CYS A 62 4.27 -3.77 26.08
C CYS A 62 4.05 -2.71 27.16
N ALA A 63 5.04 -2.45 28.01
CA ALA A 63 4.95 -1.40 29.04
C ALA A 63 4.84 0.01 28.45
N ALA A 64 5.37 0.23 27.25
CA ALA A 64 5.24 1.48 26.50
C ALA A 64 3.93 1.58 25.70
N GLN A 65 3.02 0.60 25.81
CA GLN A 65 1.77 0.52 25.03
C GLN A 65 1.96 0.54 23.51
N LEU A 66 3.19 0.28 23.04
CA LEU A 66 3.50 0.19 21.61
C LEU A 66 3.07 -1.15 21.01
N ILE A 67 2.88 -2.17 21.86
CA ILE A 67 2.44 -3.50 21.47
C ILE A 67 1.43 -4.03 22.50
N SER A 68 0.27 -4.47 22.04
CA SER A 68 -0.69 -5.22 22.86
C SER A 68 -0.55 -6.73 22.63
N VAL A 69 -0.29 -7.48 23.72
CA VAL A 69 -0.20 -8.95 23.74
C VAL A 69 -0.92 -9.46 24.99
N SER A 70 -1.71 -10.53 24.86
CA SER A 70 -2.37 -11.09 26.04
C SER A 70 -1.35 -11.66 27.04
N PHE A 71 -1.70 -11.69 28.33
CA PHE A 71 -0.81 -12.24 29.37
C PHE A 71 -0.40 -13.70 29.09
N PHE A 72 -1.34 -14.50 28.57
CA PHE A 72 -1.09 -15.90 28.25
C PHE A 72 -0.11 -16.07 27.08
N GLU A 73 -0.25 -15.24 26.04
CA GLU A 73 0.66 -15.22 24.89
C GLU A 73 2.06 -14.75 25.29
N LEU A 74 2.15 -13.70 26.11
CA LEU A 74 3.42 -13.22 26.66
C LEU A 74 4.15 -14.34 27.43
N LEU A 75 3.41 -15.13 28.20
CA LEU A 75 3.92 -16.27 28.94
C LEU A 75 4.47 -17.36 27.99
N LEU A 76 3.73 -17.70 26.94
CA LEU A 76 4.14 -18.68 25.92
C LEU A 76 5.41 -18.26 25.18
N ILE A 77 5.48 -17.01 24.72
CA ILE A 77 6.67 -16.45 24.05
C ILE A 77 7.87 -16.51 25.00
N SER A 78 7.67 -16.11 26.26
CA SER A 78 8.71 -16.16 27.29
C SER A 78 9.25 -17.57 27.51
N PHE A 79 8.36 -18.56 27.62
CA PHE A 79 8.76 -19.97 27.74
C PHE A 79 9.50 -20.48 26.50
N GLY A 80 9.06 -20.09 25.29
CA GLY A 80 9.74 -20.42 24.03
C GLY A 80 11.15 -19.86 23.99
N ILE A 81 11.31 -18.56 24.29
CA ILE A 81 12.60 -17.87 24.37
C ILE A 81 13.53 -18.54 25.38
N CYS A 82 13.04 -18.84 26.59
CA CYS A 82 13.82 -19.54 27.62
C CYS A 82 14.19 -20.96 27.20
N GLY A 83 13.27 -21.71 26.60
CA GLY A 83 13.48 -23.06 26.09
C GLY A 83 14.57 -23.10 25.02
N ILE A 84 14.57 -22.12 24.10
CA ILE A 84 15.60 -21.98 23.06
C ILE A 84 16.95 -21.64 23.67
N GLY A 85 17.00 -20.74 24.67
CA GLY A 85 18.24 -20.46 25.41
C GLY A 85 18.83 -21.72 26.07
N ILE A 86 17.99 -22.55 26.69
CA ILE A 86 18.41 -23.83 27.28
C ILE A 86 18.89 -24.81 26.19
N ALA A 87 18.18 -24.88 25.07
CA ALA A 87 18.56 -25.72 23.94
C ALA A 87 19.94 -25.32 23.38
N GLN A 88 20.20 -24.02 23.19
CA GLN A 88 21.50 -23.52 22.71
C GLN A 88 22.66 -23.91 23.63
N LEU A 89 22.46 -23.95 24.94
CA LEU A 89 23.48 -24.39 25.90
C LEU A 89 23.83 -25.88 25.76
N LYS A 90 22.82 -26.72 25.50
CA LYS A 90 22.99 -28.18 25.39
C LYS A 90 23.38 -28.65 23.98
N LEU A 91 23.13 -27.81 22.98
CA LEU A 91 23.29 -28.11 21.55
C LEU A 91 24.70 -28.60 21.17
N PRO A 92 25.82 -28.00 21.62
CA PRO A 92 27.15 -28.48 21.24
C PRO A 92 27.44 -29.90 21.74
N ASN A 93 27.00 -30.21 22.97
CA ASN A 93 27.19 -31.53 23.58
C ASN A 93 26.33 -32.58 22.89
N PHE A 94 25.07 -32.27 22.62
CA PHE A 94 24.14 -33.15 21.90
C PHE A 94 24.65 -33.47 20.49
N LEU A 95 25.02 -32.46 19.70
CA LEU A 95 25.54 -32.65 18.34
C LEU A 95 26.85 -33.43 18.34
N SER A 96 27.75 -33.16 19.30
CA SER A 96 28.99 -33.91 19.45
C SER A 96 28.72 -35.39 19.75
N GLN A 97 27.78 -35.71 20.64
CA GLN A 97 27.39 -37.09 20.91
C GLN A 97 26.76 -37.77 19.70
N LEU A 98 25.85 -37.09 18.99
CA LEU A 98 25.17 -37.59 17.80
C LEU A 98 26.17 -37.90 16.66
N ILE A 99 27.07 -36.96 16.38
CA ILE A 99 28.07 -37.10 15.32
C ILE A 99 29.09 -38.20 15.65
N ASN A 100 29.51 -38.29 16.92
CA ASN A 100 30.52 -39.24 17.38
C ASN A 100 29.92 -40.58 17.88
N ALA A 101 28.61 -40.79 17.75
CA ALA A 101 27.95 -42.02 18.21
C ALA A 101 28.55 -43.27 17.54
N PRO A 102 28.98 -44.30 18.31
CA PRO A 102 29.57 -45.50 17.76
C PRO A 102 28.52 -46.32 16.99
N TYR A 103 28.81 -46.64 15.72
CA TYR A 103 27.97 -47.51 14.90
C TYR A 103 28.75 -48.76 14.56
N ALA A 104 28.33 -49.90 15.12
CA ALA A 104 28.99 -51.20 15.02
C ALA A 104 30.48 -51.21 15.44
N SER A 105 30.91 -52.28 16.10
CA SER A 105 32.20 -52.37 16.81
C SER A 105 33.47 -52.32 15.93
N SER A 106 33.38 -52.04 14.62
CA SER A 106 34.55 -52.03 13.71
C SER A 106 34.89 -50.69 13.03
N ILE A 107 34.10 -49.61 13.21
CA ILE A 107 34.38 -48.30 12.57
C ILE A 107 34.48 -47.19 13.63
N ARG A 108 35.43 -47.32 14.55
CA ARG A 108 35.86 -46.16 15.37
C ARG A 108 36.92 -45.37 14.61
N SER A 109 36.69 -44.07 14.43
CA SER A 109 37.64 -43.04 13.96
C SER A 109 37.85 -42.84 12.44
N ASN A 110 36.95 -43.29 11.56
CA ASN A 110 37.09 -42.94 10.14
C ASN A 110 36.67 -41.48 9.89
N LYS A 111 37.64 -40.60 9.60
CA LYS A 111 37.42 -39.16 9.29
C LYS A 111 36.39 -38.95 8.18
N ASN A 112 36.30 -39.88 7.22
CA ASN A 112 35.30 -39.83 6.14
C ASN A 112 33.88 -40.02 6.66
N VAL A 113 33.67 -40.84 7.69
CA VAL A 113 32.34 -41.05 8.30
C VAL A 113 31.85 -39.81 9.03
N ILE A 114 32.74 -39.12 9.76
CA ILE A 114 32.42 -37.85 10.41
C ILE A 114 32.10 -36.77 9.36
N PHE A 115 32.89 -36.71 8.28
CA PHE A 115 32.64 -35.79 7.17
C PHE A 115 31.27 -36.02 6.52
N ILE A 116 30.92 -37.27 6.21
CA ILE A 116 29.62 -37.64 5.63
C ILE A 116 28.49 -37.27 6.59
N ARG A 117 28.57 -37.65 7.86
CA ARG A 117 27.55 -37.33 8.88
C ARG A 117 27.33 -35.83 9.03
N CYS A 118 28.40 -35.05 9.18
CA CYS A 118 28.32 -33.60 9.26
C CYS A 118 27.71 -33.00 7.99
N THR A 119 28.01 -33.56 6.81
CA THR A 119 27.44 -33.09 5.54
C THR A 119 25.94 -33.38 5.47
N CYS A 120 25.51 -34.61 5.78
CA CYS A 120 24.08 -34.96 5.84
C CYS A 120 23.32 -34.09 6.85
N ILE A 121 23.86 -33.90 8.06
CA ILE A 121 23.24 -33.05 9.08
C ILE A 121 23.15 -31.60 8.57
N ARG A 122 24.18 -31.06 7.91
CA ARG A 122 24.12 -29.70 7.35
C ARG A 122 23.05 -29.56 6.27
N ILE A 123 22.89 -30.55 5.40
CA ILE A 123 21.82 -30.55 4.38
C ILE A 123 20.44 -30.54 5.05
N LEU A 124 20.22 -31.42 6.03
CA LEU A 124 18.97 -31.48 6.78
C LEU A 124 18.70 -30.16 7.53
N LEU A 125 19.71 -29.60 8.19
CA LEU A 125 19.58 -28.31 8.89
C LEU A 125 19.24 -27.18 7.92
N ILE A 126 19.88 -27.11 6.76
CA ILE A 126 19.56 -26.09 5.74
C ILE A 126 18.11 -26.27 5.25
N ALA A 127 17.68 -27.50 4.96
CA ALA A 127 16.30 -27.77 4.56
C ALA A 127 15.30 -27.36 5.67
N SER A 128 15.59 -27.66 6.93
CA SER A 128 14.76 -27.24 8.06
C SER A 128 14.77 -25.72 8.28
N ILE A 129 15.90 -25.03 8.03
CA ILE A 129 15.99 -23.56 8.06
C ILE A 129 15.11 -22.97 6.96
N VAL A 130 15.14 -23.52 5.75
CA VAL A 130 14.25 -23.10 4.65
C VAL A 130 12.78 -23.27 5.05
N GLY A 131 12.42 -24.40 5.65
CA GLY A 131 11.07 -24.59 6.20
C GLY A 131 10.69 -23.56 7.27
N CYS A 132 11.61 -23.19 8.17
CA CYS A 132 11.37 -22.14 9.15
C CYS A 132 11.24 -20.75 8.51
N CYS A 133 12.03 -20.43 7.47
CA CYS A 133 11.90 -19.20 6.69
C CYS A 133 10.54 -19.12 6.00
N PHE A 134 10.05 -20.23 5.45
CA PHE A 134 8.70 -20.32 4.88
C PHE A 134 7.64 -20.08 5.95
N LEU A 135 7.70 -20.80 7.07
CA LEU A 135 6.69 -20.69 8.12
C LEU A 135 6.68 -19.31 8.79
N THR A 136 7.83 -18.69 9.02
CA THR A 136 7.86 -17.32 9.58
C THR A 136 7.37 -16.25 8.61
N LEU A 137 7.42 -16.52 7.29
CA LEU A 137 6.91 -15.62 6.27
C LEU A 137 5.39 -15.72 6.16
N GLU A 138 4.85 -16.94 6.10
CA GLU A 138 3.42 -17.18 5.80
C GLU A 138 2.51 -17.17 7.02
N THR A 139 2.95 -17.74 8.15
CA THR A 139 2.08 -17.93 9.32
C THR A 139 1.51 -16.63 9.92
N PRO A 140 2.21 -15.47 9.90
CA PRO A 140 1.69 -14.28 10.55
C PRO A 140 0.32 -13.80 10.06
N TYR A 141 0.02 -13.96 8.77
CA TYR A 141 -1.24 -13.51 8.16
C TYR A 141 -2.10 -14.67 7.65
N ARG A 142 -1.72 -15.92 7.96
CA ARG A 142 -2.44 -17.13 7.56
C ARG A 142 -2.33 -18.24 8.62
N THR A 143 -3.46 -18.85 8.95
CA THR A 143 -3.54 -19.94 9.94
C THR A 143 -2.97 -21.27 9.44
N GLU A 144 -3.22 -21.62 8.17
CA GLU A 144 -2.84 -22.92 7.59
C GLU A 144 -1.91 -22.79 6.37
N PRO A 145 -0.62 -22.42 6.57
CA PRO A 145 0.31 -22.18 5.46
C PRO A 145 0.64 -23.42 4.62
N MET A 146 0.34 -24.63 5.13
CA MET A 146 0.58 -25.88 4.41
C MET A 146 -0.53 -26.22 3.40
N GLU A 147 -1.63 -25.46 3.35
CA GLU A 147 -2.71 -25.65 2.37
C GLU A 147 -2.42 -24.99 1.02
N ILE A 148 -1.25 -24.35 0.84
CA ILE A 148 -0.81 -23.90 -0.49
C ILE A 148 -0.76 -25.11 -1.42
N PHE A 149 -1.37 -25.00 -2.60
CA PHE A 149 -1.33 -26.05 -3.61
C PHE A 149 0.12 -26.46 -3.90
N GLU A 150 0.38 -27.78 -3.86
CA GLU A 150 1.74 -28.32 -3.77
C GLU A 150 2.76 -27.74 -4.78
N PRO A 151 2.42 -27.55 -6.07
CA PRO A 151 3.32 -26.93 -7.04
C PRO A 151 3.81 -25.54 -6.63
N TYR A 152 2.93 -24.69 -6.10
CA TYR A 152 3.26 -23.32 -5.68
C TYR A 152 4.11 -23.34 -4.41
N LEU A 153 3.79 -24.24 -3.47
CA LEU A 153 4.61 -24.48 -2.29
C LEU A 153 6.03 -24.88 -2.67
N TYR A 154 6.21 -25.78 -3.65
CA TYR A 154 7.54 -26.17 -4.13
C TYR A 154 8.29 -25.02 -4.81
N ILE A 155 7.62 -24.19 -5.61
CA ILE A 155 8.24 -23.03 -6.27
C ILE A 155 8.73 -22.04 -5.22
N GLN A 156 7.86 -21.62 -4.29
CA GLN A 156 8.20 -20.67 -3.25
C GLN A 156 9.31 -21.18 -2.32
N THR A 157 9.21 -22.43 -1.84
CA THR A 157 10.25 -23.00 -0.97
C THR A 157 11.59 -23.15 -1.71
N THR A 158 11.58 -23.37 -3.02
CA THR A 158 12.79 -23.36 -3.86
C THR A 158 13.39 -21.96 -3.97
N MET A 159 12.58 -20.92 -4.16
CA MET A 159 13.04 -19.52 -4.13
C MET A 159 13.69 -19.18 -2.78
N ILE A 160 13.02 -19.51 -1.67
CA ILE A 160 13.57 -19.33 -0.31
C ILE A 160 14.88 -20.12 -0.13
N ALA A 161 14.95 -21.36 -0.64
CA ALA A 161 16.15 -22.17 -0.58
C ALA A 161 17.33 -21.52 -1.30
N PHE A 162 17.13 -20.95 -2.49
CA PHE A 162 18.20 -20.25 -3.20
C PHE A 162 18.66 -18.98 -2.47
N VAL A 163 17.74 -18.22 -1.84
CA VAL A 163 18.11 -17.08 -0.98
C VAL A 163 19.00 -17.54 0.18
N VAL A 164 18.57 -18.56 0.93
CA VAL A 164 19.30 -19.09 2.10
C VAL A 164 20.65 -19.69 1.70
N LEU A 165 20.71 -20.45 0.60
CA LEU A 165 21.94 -21.04 0.08
C LEU A 165 22.93 -19.97 -0.40
N THR A 166 22.44 -18.95 -1.11
CA THR A 166 23.27 -17.81 -1.54
C THR A 166 23.91 -17.15 -0.32
N ALA A 167 23.12 -16.78 0.69
CA ALA A 167 23.64 -16.16 1.91
C ALA A 167 24.61 -17.09 2.68
N TYR A 168 24.33 -18.39 2.71
CA TYR A 168 25.20 -19.38 3.33
C TYR A 168 26.58 -19.47 2.68
N PHE A 169 26.63 -19.49 1.35
CA PHE A 169 27.87 -19.55 0.60
C PHE A 169 28.63 -18.21 0.59
N VAL A 170 27.94 -17.07 0.48
CA VAL A 170 28.53 -15.73 0.68
C VAL A 170 29.19 -15.65 2.07
N GLY A 171 28.50 -16.13 3.09
CA GLY A 171 29.01 -16.25 4.46
C GLY A 171 30.13 -17.29 4.64
N GLN A 172 30.66 -17.88 3.58
CA GLN A 172 31.73 -18.89 3.60
C GLN A 172 31.39 -20.09 4.48
N GLN A 173 30.10 -20.47 4.45
CA GLN A 173 29.50 -21.54 5.23
C GLN A 173 29.57 -21.32 6.75
N ARG A 174 29.83 -20.09 7.22
CA ARG A 174 29.95 -19.78 8.65
C ARG A 174 28.61 -19.82 9.41
N GLY A 175 27.48 -19.91 8.71
CA GLY A 175 26.14 -19.93 9.29
C GLY A 175 25.53 -18.55 9.51
N VAL A 176 26.31 -17.46 9.44
CA VAL A 176 25.83 -16.08 9.66
C VAL A 176 24.80 -15.64 8.61
N GLY A 177 25.00 -15.99 7.33
CA GLY A 177 24.06 -15.64 6.26
C GLY A 177 22.64 -16.16 6.52
N PRO A 178 22.45 -17.47 6.78
CA PRO A 178 21.15 -18.03 7.14
C PRO A 178 20.48 -17.37 8.36
N HIS A 179 21.24 -16.94 9.38
CA HIS A 179 20.65 -16.16 10.49
C HIS A 179 20.01 -14.86 10.00
N ILE A 180 20.70 -14.12 9.13
CA ILE A 180 20.19 -12.87 8.56
C ILE A 180 18.94 -13.15 7.72
N CYS A 181 18.96 -14.20 6.89
CA CYS A 181 17.79 -14.58 6.09
C CYS A 181 16.55 -14.86 6.95
N VAL A 182 16.68 -15.66 8.02
CA VAL A 182 15.54 -15.98 8.90
C VAL A 182 14.92 -14.70 9.47
N TRP A 183 15.73 -13.74 9.92
CA TRP A 183 15.21 -12.47 10.43
C TRP A 183 14.60 -11.58 9.34
N ILE A 184 15.17 -11.55 8.14
CA ILE A 184 14.58 -10.80 7.01
C ILE A 184 13.20 -11.37 6.67
N PHE A 185 13.07 -12.70 6.53
CA PHE A 185 11.77 -13.34 6.26
C PHE A 185 10.77 -13.10 7.40
N ALA A 186 11.21 -13.14 8.65
CA ALA A 186 10.36 -12.81 9.79
C ALA A 186 9.87 -11.35 9.76
N CYS A 187 10.75 -10.40 9.44
CA CYS A 187 10.37 -9.00 9.29
C CYS A 187 9.37 -8.80 8.15
N ILE A 188 9.57 -9.46 7.01
CA ILE A 188 8.63 -9.38 5.87
C ILE A 188 7.28 -9.99 6.25
N GLY A 189 7.25 -11.18 6.87
CA GLY A 189 6.00 -11.80 7.31
C GLY A 189 5.23 -10.96 8.33
N LEU A 190 5.92 -10.33 9.27
CA LEU A 190 5.31 -9.39 10.22
C LEU A 190 4.84 -8.11 9.55
N ALA A 191 5.62 -7.56 8.62
CA ALA A 191 5.20 -6.39 7.84
C ALA A 191 3.93 -6.70 7.04
N GLN A 192 3.87 -7.86 6.38
CA GLN A 192 2.70 -8.32 5.64
C GLN A 192 1.48 -8.47 6.55
N TYR A 193 1.66 -9.02 7.76
CA TYR A 193 0.59 -9.08 8.76
C TYR A 193 0.01 -7.69 9.06
N PHE A 194 0.84 -6.69 9.34
CA PHE A 194 0.37 -5.34 9.64
C PHE A 194 -0.21 -4.62 8.42
N VAL A 195 0.37 -4.80 7.23
CA VAL A 195 -0.20 -4.26 5.99
C VAL A 195 -1.60 -4.82 5.75
N TRP A 196 -1.82 -6.11 5.99
CA TRP A 196 -3.15 -6.70 5.89
C TRP A 196 -4.11 -6.16 6.97
N GLN A 197 -3.66 -6.06 8.23
CA GLN A 197 -4.47 -5.50 9.32
C GLN A 197 -4.89 -4.06 9.08
N PHE A 198 -4.01 -3.20 8.56
CA PHE A 198 -4.28 -1.77 8.38
C PHE A 198 -4.92 -1.44 7.02
N LYS A 199 -4.37 -1.96 5.92
CA LYS A 199 -4.81 -1.64 4.55
C LYS A 199 -5.75 -2.68 3.93
N GLY A 200 -5.87 -3.88 4.51
CA GLY A 200 -6.68 -4.96 3.92
C GLY A 200 -6.06 -5.60 2.68
N THR A 201 -4.82 -5.24 2.34
CA THR A 201 -4.12 -5.66 1.13
C THR A 201 -2.81 -6.39 1.45
N THR A 202 -2.00 -6.66 0.43
CA THR A 202 -0.67 -7.28 0.53
C THR A 202 0.44 -6.31 0.22
N ILE A 203 1.67 -6.65 0.63
CA ILE A 203 2.86 -5.89 0.24
C ILE A 203 3.06 -6.09 -1.25
N LEU A 204 2.69 -5.08 -2.02
CA LEU A 204 2.91 -5.06 -3.46
C LEU A 204 4.34 -4.58 -3.76
N PRO A 205 4.90 -4.93 -4.93
CA PRO A 205 6.21 -4.43 -5.33
C PRO A 205 6.30 -2.90 -5.35
N THR A 206 5.20 -2.24 -5.67
CA THR A 206 5.07 -0.77 -5.69
C THR A 206 5.17 -0.15 -4.28
N ASP A 207 4.77 -0.86 -3.22
CA ASP A 207 4.90 -0.37 -1.84
C ASP A 207 6.38 -0.16 -1.43
N LEU A 208 7.33 -0.85 -2.08
CA LEU A 208 8.77 -0.65 -1.83
C LEU A 208 9.25 0.76 -2.20
N PHE A 209 8.57 1.42 -3.14
CA PHE A 209 8.85 2.79 -3.56
C PHE A 209 8.11 3.82 -2.68
N ALA A 210 7.12 3.38 -1.90
CA ALA A 210 6.33 4.22 -0.99
C ALA A 210 6.68 4.04 0.49
N LEU A 211 7.86 3.47 0.81
CA LEU A 211 8.27 3.20 2.19
C LEU A 211 8.37 4.46 3.06
N GLY A 212 8.74 5.61 2.47
CA GLY A 212 8.77 6.91 3.16
C GLY A 212 7.37 7.33 3.63
N THR A 213 6.39 7.26 2.74
CA THR A 213 4.97 7.49 3.05
C THR A 213 4.48 6.56 4.15
N ALA A 214 4.75 5.26 4.01
CA ALA A 214 4.33 4.26 4.99
C ALA A 214 4.94 4.55 6.37
N ALA A 215 6.20 4.96 6.44
CA ALA A 215 6.86 5.32 7.69
C ALA A 215 6.30 6.62 8.32
N ALA A 216 5.85 7.58 7.50
CA ALA A 216 5.26 8.82 7.98
C ALA A 216 3.93 8.59 8.70
N VAL A 217 3.11 7.67 8.19
CA VAL A 217 1.79 7.35 8.75
C VAL A 217 1.82 6.21 9.77
N ALA A 218 2.90 5.43 9.84
CA ALA A 218 3.07 4.29 10.76
C ALA A 218 2.79 4.65 12.24
N GLY A 219 3.10 5.89 12.65
CA GLY A 219 2.90 6.34 14.03
C GLY A 219 1.44 6.50 14.45
N GLY A 220 0.50 6.58 13.51
CA GLY A 220 -0.94 6.66 13.78
C GLY A 220 -1.62 5.31 14.01
N TYR A 221 -0.91 4.20 13.79
CA TYR A 221 -1.48 2.85 13.95
C TYR A 221 -1.14 2.22 15.30
N THR A 222 -2.10 1.47 15.85
CA THR A 222 -1.88 0.59 17.00
C THR A 222 -1.48 -0.81 16.53
N TYR A 223 -0.33 -1.29 17.01
CA TYR A 223 0.21 -2.60 16.60
C TYR A 223 -0.18 -3.69 17.60
N VAL A 224 -1.15 -4.51 17.21
CA VAL A 224 -1.63 -5.67 18.00
C VAL A 224 -1.15 -6.95 17.35
N PHE A 225 -0.65 -7.92 18.13
CA PHE A 225 -0.27 -9.24 17.61
C PHE A 225 -1.35 -10.27 17.96
N ASN A 226 -1.81 -11.01 16.96
CA ASN A 226 -2.61 -12.21 17.20
C ASN A 226 -1.74 -13.47 17.36
N THR A 227 -2.37 -14.57 17.75
CA THR A 227 -1.71 -15.86 17.95
C THR A 227 -0.91 -16.32 16.72
N SER A 228 -1.41 -16.11 15.50
CA SER A 228 -0.71 -16.50 14.26
C SER A 228 0.60 -15.73 14.04
N ALA A 229 0.58 -14.41 14.25
CA ALA A 229 1.78 -13.56 14.22
C ALA A 229 2.83 -14.03 15.23
N LEU A 230 2.40 -14.43 16.43
CA LEU A 230 3.29 -14.97 17.45
C LEU A 230 3.88 -16.34 17.08
N ILE A 231 3.10 -17.23 16.47
CA ILE A 231 3.60 -18.50 15.95
C ILE A 231 4.68 -18.26 14.87
N GLY A 232 4.47 -17.27 13.99
CA GLY A 232 5.49 -16.85 13.02
C GLY A 232 6.81 -16.49 13.69
N ILE A 233 6.78 -15.68 14.76
CA ILE A 233 7.98 -15.33 15.56
C ILE A 233 8.63 -16.58 16.16
N VAL A 234 7.84 -17.53 16.68
CA VAL A 234 8.38 -18.79 17.21
C VAL A 234 9.14 -19.57 16.13
N TRP A 235 8.63 -19.64 14.90
CA TRP A 235 9.35 -20.26 13.78
C TRP A 235 10.66 -19.54 13.45
N ALA A 236 10.69 -18.21 13.51
CA ALA A 236 11.93 -17.45 13.35
C ALA A 236 12.98 -17.80 14.43
N LEU A 237 12.53 -17.97 15.68
CA LEU A 237 13.40 -18.36 16.78
C LEU A 237 13.93 -19.79 16.62
N ILE A 238 13.09 -20.74 16.19
CA ILE A 238 13.49 -22.12 15.86
C ILE A 238 14.49 -22.12 14.70
N GLY A 239 14.22 -21.38 13.63
CA GLY A 239 15.14 -21.23 12.50
C GLY A 239 16.52 -20.71 12.93
N ASN A 240 16.56 -19.73 13.85
CA ASN A 240 17.81 -19.23 14.42
C ASN A 240 18.55 -20.26 15.28
N LEU A 241 17.83 -21.10 16.04
CA LEU A 241 18.43 -22.23 16.76
C LEU A 241 19.08 -23.23 15.79
N LEU A 242 18.41 -23.53 14.67
CA LEU A 242 18.95 -24.40 13.62
C LEU A 242 20.18 -23.80 12.93
N CYS A 243 20.20 -22.49 12.68
CA CYS A 243 21.38 -21.78 12.18
C CYS A 243 22.57 -21.86 13.16
N THR A 244 22.29 -21.84 14.47
CA THR A 244 23.31 -22.07 15.51
C THR A 244 23.83 -23.51 15.44
N ALA A 245 22.94 -24.50 15.31
CA ALA A 245 23.31 -25.90 15.12
C ALA A 245 24.20 -26.07 13.88
N LEU A 246 23.85 -25.42 12.76
CA LEU A 246 24.59 -25.45 11.51
C LEU A 246 26.03 -24.94 11.71
N THR A 247 26.18 -23.87 12.48
CA THR A 247 27.47 -23.30 12.85
C THR A 247 28.29 -24.26 13.73
N GLU A 248 27.66 -24.92 14.70
CA GLU A 248 28.32 -25.89 15.59
C GLU A 248 28.76 -27.17 14.85
N VAL A 249 27.93 -27.72 13.95
CA VAL A 249 28.29 -28.88 13.12
C VAL A 249 29.55 -28.57 12.29
N ARG A 250 29.66 -27.34 11.75
CA ARG A 250 30.87 -26.90 11.07
C ARG A 250 32.07 -26.83 12.01
N ARG A 251 31.92 -26.31 13.23
CA ARG A 251 33.02 -26.28 14.22
C ARG A 251 33.48 -27.70 14.58
N ILE A 252 32.56 -28.63 14.76
CA ILE A 252 32.87 -30.05 15.01
C ILE A 252 33.63 -30.64 13.83
N LEU A 253 33.18 -30.40 12.59
CA LEU A 253 33.87 -30.85 11.39
C LEU A 253 35.30 -30.30 11.29
N LEU A 254 35.49 -29.00 11.59
CA LEU A 254 36.81 -28.35 11.60
C LEU A 254 37.73 -28.90 12.71
N ARG A 255 37.18 -29.31 13.86
CA ARG A 255 37.94 -29.94 14.97
C ARG A 255 38.31 -31.40 14.65
N ALA A 256 37.40 -32.15 14.02
CA ALA A 256 37.62 -33.54 13.63
C ALA A 256 38.60 -33.67 12.46
N SER A 257 38.68 -32.64 11.62
CA SER A 257 39.78 -32.41 10.68
C SER A 257 41.01 -31.94 11.47
N GLU A 258 41.67 -32.83 12.21
CA GLU A 258 43.06 -32.58 12.63
C GLU A 258 43.82 -32.08 11.42
N ARG A 259 44.43 -30.88 11.50
CA ARG A 259 45.19 -30.28 10.39
C ARG A 259 46.01 -31.37 9.70
N PRO A 260 45.67 -31.77 8.46
CA PRO A 260 46.74 -32.23 7.59
C PRO A 260 47.65 -31.01 7.47
N THR A 261 48.96 -31.23 7.56
CA THR A 261 49.95 -30.35 6.93
C THR A 261 49.31 -29.63 5.74
N VAL A 262 49.07 -28.32 5.89
CA VAL A 262 48.48 -27.37 4.93
C VAL A 262 47.84 -28.05 3.70
N SER A 263 46.51 -28.07 3.62
CA SER A 263 45.81 -28.33 2.34
C SER A 263 46.60 -27.67 1.21
N LYS A 264 47.03 -28.44 0.20
CA LYS A 264 47.80 -27.90 -0.94
C LYS A 264 47.05 -26.77 -1.68
N PHE A 265 45.76 -26.58 -1.39
CA PHE A 265 44.94 -25.52 -1.96
C PHE A 265 44.97 -24.25 -1.09
N PRO A 266 45.35 -23.10 -1.67
CA PRO A 266 45.28 -21.81 -1.01
C PRO A 266 43.87 -21.54 -0.46
N ARG A 267 43.77 -20.82 0.66
CA ARG A 267 42.47 -20.32 1.19
C ARG A 267 41.64 -19.62 0.11
N ALA A 268 42.31 -18.97 -0.85
CA ALA A 268 41.70 -18.34 -2.02
C ALA A 268 40.84 -19.32 -2.85
N VAL A 269 41.24 -20.58 -2.99
CA VAL A 269 40.49 -21.59 -3.77
C VAL A 269 39.18 -21.97 -3.09
N HIS A 270 39.18 -22.11 -1.76
CA HIS A 270 37.93 -22.37 -1.01
C HIS A 270 37.00 -21.17 -1.04
N ILE A 271 37.55 -19.96 -0.93
CA ILE A 271 36.75 -18.72 -1.04
C ILE A 271 36.15 -18.63 -2.44
N LEU A 272 36.95 -18.88 -3.48
CA LEU A 272 36.49 -18.87 -4.86
C LEU A 272 35.38 -19.91 -5.08
N ALA A 273 35.57 -21.15 -4.63
CA ALA A 273 34.56 -22.20 -4.76
C ALA A 273 33.24 -21.84 -4.09
N HIS A 274 33.24 -21.33 -2.85
CA HIS A 274 32.00 -20.89 -2.21
C HIS A 274 31.39 -19.68 -2.91
N THR A 275 32.20 -18.74 -3.38
CA THR A 275 31.70 -17.56 -4.12
C THR A 275 31.06 -17.99 -5.45
N SER A 276 31.65 -18.96 -6.15
CA SER A 276 31.04 -19.58 -7.35
C SER A 276 29.74 -20.29 -7.01
N CYS A 277 29.66 -21.04 -5.91
CA CYS A 277 28.39 -21.64 -5.46
C CYS A 277 27.34 -20.57 -5.14
N ALA A 278 27.72 -19.48 -4.47
CA ALA A 278 26.82 -18.37 -4.19
C ALA A 278 26.30 -17.71 -5.48
N LEU A 279 27.19 -17.46 -6.44
CA LEU A 279 26.83 -16.91 -7.74
C LEU A 279 25.89 -17.84 -8.51
N LEU A 280 26.15 -19.15 -8.50
CA LEU A 280 25.26 -20.14 -9.12
C LEU A 280 23.87 -20.15 -8.46
N CYS A 281 23.78 -20.15 -7.13
CA CYS A 281 22.49 -20.06 -6.43
C CYS A 281 21.75 -18.75 -6.73
N PHE A 282 22.47 -17.63 -6.81
CA PHE A 282 21.90 -16.33 -7.17
C PHE A 282 21.40 -16.31 -8.61
N ILE A 283 22.17 -16.83 -9.56
CA ILE A 283 21.75 -16.96 -10.97
C ILE A 283 20.53 -17.88 -11.06
N SER A 284 20.51 -19.01 -10.34
CA SER A 284 19.35 -19.90 -10.32
C SER A 284 18.09 -19.21 -9.77
N LEU A 285 18.21 -18.41 -8.71
CA LEU A 285 17.10 -17.59 -8.20
C LEU A 285 16.64 -16.58 -9.24
N PHE A 286 17.57 -15.83 -9.85
CA PHE A 286 17.25 -14.84 -10.88
C PHE A 286 16.52 -15.47 -12.07
N LEU A 287 17.02 -16.60 -12.59
CA LEU A 287 16.39 -17.31 -13.69
C LEU A 287 15.00 -17.84 -13.30
N LEU A 288 14.84 -18.31 -12.06
CA LEU A 288 13.55 -18.75 -11.52
C LEU A 288 12.54 -17.59 -11.44
N CYS A 289 12.97 -16.39 -11.06
CA CYS A 289 12.07 -15.23 -10.98
C CYS A 289 11.78 -14.57 -12.34
N SER A 290 12.71 -14.63 -13.30
CA SER A 290 12.63 -13.81 -14.52
C SER A 290 12.23 -14.56 -15.80
N ILE A 291 12.43 -15.88 -15.87
CA ILE A 291 12.13 -16.66 -17.10
C ILE A 291 10.69 -17.18 -17.14
N PRO A 292 10.17 -17.83 -16.09
CA PRO A 292 8.79 -18.32 -16.12
C PRO A 292 7.82 -17.15 -16.10
N ASN A 293 6.82 -17.15 -16.98
CA ASN A 293 5.66 -16.27 -16.84
C ASN A 293 4.69 -16.93 -15.87
N TYR A 294 4.70 -16.49 -14.62
CA TYR A 294 3.93 -17.14 -13.57
C TYR A 294 2.43 -16.95 -13.72
N THR A 295 1.99 -15.77 -14.18
CA THR A 295 0.59 -15.50 -14.54
C THR A 295 0.06 -16.49 -15.58
N ALA A 296 0.84 -16.75 -16.63
CA ALA A 296 0.47 -17.74 -17.65
C ALA A 296 0.50 -19.19 -17.12
N MET A 297 1.35 -19.49 -16.14
CA MET A 297 1.44 -20.84 -15.53
C MET A 297 0.31 -21.13 -14.54
N THR A 298 -0.13 -20.13 -13.78
CA THR A 298 -1.24 -20.23 -12.84
C THR A 298 -2.59 -20.20 -13.55
N GLY A 299 -2.65 -19.61 -14.75
CA GLY A 299 -3.88 -19.41 -15.51
C GLY A 299 -4.67 -18.17 -15.09
N GLU A 300 -4.28 -17.55 -13.96
CA GLU A 300 -4.88 -16.36 -13.37
C GLU A 300 -3.76 -15.45 -12.84
N GLY A 301 -3.93 -14.14 -12.97
CA GLY A 301 -2.99 -13.14 -12.46
C GLY A 301 -3.12 -12.89 -10.97
N ILE A 302 -2.62 -11.74 -10.51
CA ILE A 302 -2.95 -11.27 -9.16
C ILE A 302 -4.41 -10.85 -9.16
N ASN A 303 -5.17 -11.39 -8.22
CA ASN A 303 -6.51 -10.92 -7.93
C ASN A 303 -6.38 -9.64 -7.10
N TYR A 304 -6.40 -8.49 -7.75
CA TYR A 304 -6.27 -7.21 -7.06
C TYR A 304 -7.53 -6.77 -6.31
N PHE A 305 -8.68 -7.42 -6.52
CA PHE A 305 -9.87 -7.25 -5.68
C PHE A 305 -9.66 -7.84 -4.29
N TYR A 306 -9.06 -9.02 -4.26
CA TYR A 306 -8.71 -9.72 -3.03
C TYR A 306 -7.23 -10.14 -3.06
N PRO A 307 -6.27 -9.19 -2.96
CA PRO A 307 -4.83 -9.49 -3.09
C PRO A 307 -4.36 -10.52 -2.08
N ILE A 308 -4.98 -10.50 -0.89
CA ILE A 308 -4.71 -11.47 0.17
C ILE A 308 -5.04 -12.90 -0.27
N TRP A 309 -6.10 -13.11 -1.07
CA TRP A 309 -6.45 -14.41 -1.61
C TRP A 309 -5.33 -14.94 -2.50
N THR A 310 -4.79 -14.13 -3.41
CA THR A 310 -3.64 -14.51 -4.27
C THR A 310 -2.44 -14.92 -3.42
N TYR A 311 -2.11 -14.14 -2.39
CA TYR A 311 -0.99 -14.43 -1.50
C TYR A 311 -1.23 -15.69 -0.65
N GLN A 312 -2.46 -15.94 -0.23
CA GLN A 312 -2.84 -17.18 0.45
C GLN A 312 -2.92 -18.37 -0.52
N HIS A 313 -3.21 -18.17 -1.79
CA HIS A 313 -3.34 -19.25 -2.76
C HIS A 313 -1.98 -19.68 -3.33
N TYR A 314 -1.17 -18.73 -3.79
CA TYR A 314 0.13 -18.99 -4.42
C TYR A 314 1.33 -18.88 -3.46
N GLY A 315 1.14 -18.22 -2.30
CA GLY A 315 2.20 -17.92 -1.33
C GLY A 315 2.85 -16.55 -1.57
N SER A 316 3.38 -15.93 -0.50
CA SER A 316 3.95 -14.56 -0.52
C SER A 316 5.00 -14.36 -1.60
N MET A 317 5.99 -15.26 -1.68
CA MET A 317 7.17 -15.02 -2.50
C MET A 317 6.85 -15.17 -3.99
N LEU A 318 6.02 -16.17 -4.34
CA LEU A 318 5.56 -16.36 -5.71
C LEU A 318 4.65 -15.21 -6.14
N SER A 319 3.69 -14.82 -5.29
CA SER A 319 2.77 -13.71 -5.58
C SER A 319 3.51 -12.38 -5.74
N PHE A 320 4.53 -12.12 -4.92
CA PHE A 320 5.37 -10.93 -5.06
C PHE A 320 6.12 -10.93 -6.41
N VAL A 321 6.66 -12.07 -6.84
CA VAL A 321 7.31 -12.21 -8.15
C VAL A 321 6.31 -12.01 -9.29
N MET A 322 5.10 -12.57 -9.19
CA MET A 322 4.01 -12.31 -10.15
C MET A 322 3.73 -10.81 -10.26
N GLY A 323 3.67 -10.10 -9.13
CA GLY A 323 3.44 -8.65 -9.12
C GLY A 323 4.59 -7.87 -9.77
N VAL A 324 5.84 -8.29 -9.57
CA VAL A 324 7.00 -7.66 -10.24
C VAL A 324 6.90 -7.86 -11.75
N GLN A 325 6.49 -9.04 -12.21
CA GLN A 325 6.29 -9.34 -13.63
C GLN A 325 5.14 -8.51 -14.24
N ASP A 326 4.17 -8.11 -13.42
CA ASP A 326 2.98 -7.35 -13.80
C ASP A 326 3.18 -5.82 -13.82
N LEU A 327 4.32 -5.30 -13.31
CA LEU A 327 4.58 -3.85 -13.30
C LEU A 327 4.69 -3.25 -14.70
N SER A 328 5.20 -4.01 -15.66
CA SER A 328 5.43 -3.55 -17.03
C SER A 328 4.13 -3.14 -17.71
N LEU A 329 4.15 -1.97 -18.35
CA LEU A 329 3.05 -1.52 -19.21
C LEU A 329 3.08 -2.31 -20.53
N THR A 330 1.95 -2.84 -20.93
CA THR A 330 1.84 -3.63 -22.17
C THR A 330 1.19 -2.78 -23.26
N GLU A 331 1.83 -2.75 -24.43
CA GLU A 331 1.27 -2.10 -25.61
C GLU A 331 -0.08 -2.72 -25.98
N PRO A 332 -1.16 -1.93 -26.19
CA PRO A 332 -2.46 -2.47 -26.51
C PRO A 332 -2.45 -3.34 -27.77
N THR A 333 -3.27 -4.39 -27.78
CA THR A 333 -3.38 -5.29 -28.92
C THR A 333 -3.75 -4.53 -30.20
N ASN A 334 -3.01 -4.79 -31.28
CA ASN A 334 -3.14 -4.16 -32.60
C ASN A 334 -2.88 -2.64 -32.65
N TYR A 335 -2.25 -2.07 -31.62
CA TYR A 335 -1.99 -0.63 -31.56
C TYR A 335 -1.20 -0.11 -32.78
N SER A 336 -1.56 1.11 -33.21
CA SER A 336 -0.82 1.88 -34.20
C SER A 336 -0.95 3.36 -33.90
N SER A 337 0.16 4.07 -33.72
CA SER A 337 0.14 5.50 -33.37
C SER A 337 -0.60 6.36 -34.39
N SER A 338 -0.52 6.03 -35.69
CA SER A 338 -1.24 6.80 -36.73
C SER A 338 -2.75 6.56 -36.68
N ALA A 339 -3.17 5.35 -36.34
CA ALA A 339 -4.57 4.99 -36.19
C ALA A 339 -5.15 5.59 -34.90
N ALA A 340 -4.41 5.54 -33.79
CA ALA A 340 -4.77 6.20 -32.54
C ALA A 340 -4.90 7.72 -32.70
N GLN A 341 -4.01 8.37 -33.45
CA GLN A 341 -4.14 9.81 -33.75
C GLN A 341 -5.38 10.12 -34.59
N THR A 342 -5.69 9.28 -35.58
CA THR A 342 -6.89 9.43 -36.41
C THR A 342 -8.16 9.25 -35.57
N LEU A 343 -8.15 8.27 -34.65
CA LEU A 343 -9.21 7.99 -33.71
C LEU A 343 -9.45 9.18 -32.78
N LEU A 344 -8.38 9.76 -32.23
CA LEU A 344 -8.43 10.96 -31.39
C LEU A 344 -9.13 12.11 -32.09
N THR A 345 -8.70 12.42 -33.32
CA THR A 345 -9.32 13.47 -34.14
C THR A 345 -10.80 13.17 -34.43
N SER A 346 -11.14 11.91 -34.73
CA SER A 346 -12.53 11.51 -35.00
C SER A 346 -13.45 11.72 -33.78
N TYR A 347 -12.98 11.38 -32.58
CA TYR A 347 -13.75 11.61 -31.36
C TYR A 347 -13.84 13.10 -31.01
N ALA A 348 -12.76 13.86 -31.17
CA ALA A 348 -12.77 15.31 -30.98
C ALA A 348 -13.76 16.01 -31.93
N GLU A 349 -13.79 15.62 -33.21
CA GLU A 349 -14.79 16.13 -34.17
C GLU A 349 -16.22 15.73 -33.81
N THR A 350 -16.42 14.53 -33.24
CA THR A 350 -17.73 14.09 -32.76
C THR A 350 -18.21 15.00 -31.64
N TYR A 351 -17.34 15.26 -30.65
CA TYR A 351 -17.63 16.20 -29.57
C TYR A 351 -18.02 17.59 -30.11
N ASP A 352 -17.24 18.14 -31.03
CA ASP A 352 -17.49 19.48 -31.57
C ASP A 352 -18.84 19.59 -32.29
N LYS A 353 -19.31 18.49 -32.92
CA LYS A 353 -20.62 18.40 -33.60
C LYS A 353 -21.78 18.09 -32.65
N THR A 354 -21.51 17.56 -31.45
CA THR A 354 -22.53 17.23 -30.45
C THR A 354 -22.47 18.23 -29.29
N HIS A 355 -21.78 17.88 -28.20
CA HIS A 355 -21.64 18.66 -26.96
C HIS A 355 -21.08 20.06 -27.20
N GLY A 356 -20.04 20.16 -28.01
CA GLY A 356 -19.40 21.43 -28.34
C GLY A 356 -20.36 22.41 -29.01
N SER A 357 -21.31 21.94 -29.81
CA SER A 357 -22.28 22.79 -30.52
C SER A 357 -23.51 23.19 -29.70
N ASN A 358 -23.64 22.66 -28.47
CA ASN A 358 -24.76 22.98 -27.58
C ASN A 358 -24.79 24.48 -27.23
N THR A 359 -25.98 25.09 -27.24
CA THR A 359 -26.13 26.54 -27.00
C THR A 359 -25.68 26.97 -25.60
N SER A 360 -25.98 26.18 -24.56
CA SER A 360 -25.52 26.45 -23.19
C SER A 360 -24.00 26.35 -23.11
N ARG A 361 -23.40 25.36 -23.77
CA ARG A 361 -21.93 25.20 -23.84
C ARG A 361 -21.27 26.39 -24.53
N GLN A 362 -21.80 26.84 -25.67
CA GLN A 362 -21.28 28.01 -26.39
C GLN A 362 -21.38 29.29 -25.56
N ALA A 363 -22.50 29.49 -24.85
CA ALA A 363 -22.64 30.61 -23.93
C ALA A 363 -21.65 30.53 -22.77
N ALA A 364 -21.37 29.33 -22.24
CA ALA A 364 -20.34 29.15 -21.21
C ALA A 364 -18.93 29.45 -21.75
N VAL A 365 -18.61 29.08 -23.00
CA VAL A 365 -17.34 29.48 -23.67
C VAL A 365 -17.21 31.00 -23.70
N GLU A 366 -18.27 31.70 -24.12
CA GLU A 366 -18.28 33.16 -24.17
C GLU A 366 -18.11 33.79 -22.78
N GLN A 367 -18.78 33.25 -21.76
CA GLN A 367 -18.63 33.70 -20.37
C GLN A 367 -17.20 33.50 -19.86
N PHE A 368 -16.62 32.30 -20.05
CA PHE A 368 -15.25 31.99 -19.65
C PHE A 368 -14.22 32.90 -20.34
N ALA A 369 -14.42 33.21 -21.63
CA ALA A 369 -13.55 34.10 -22.37
C ALA A 369 -13.63 35.56 -21.89
N GLY A 370 -14.77 35.96 -21.30
CA GLY A 370 -14.96 37.28 -20.70
C GLY A 370 -14.35 37.38 -19.29
N GLU A 371 -14.59 36.37 -18.46
CA GLU A 371 -14.12 36.30 -17.07
C GLU A 371 -13.87 34.84 -16.66
N ALA A 372 -12.59 34.44 -16.64
CA ALA A 372 -12.20 33.10 -16.25
C ALA A 372 -12.30 32.92 -14.72
N PRO A 373 -13.01 31.90 -14.22
CA PRO A 373 -13.15 31.66 -12.79
C PRO A 373 -11.87 31.12 -12.17
N SER A 374 -11.65 31.37 -10.87
CA SER A 374 -10.70 30.54 -10.11
C SER A 374 -11.29 29.16 -9.88
N ILE A 375 -10.47 28.12 -9.96
CA ILE A 375 -10.86 26.72 -9.79
C ILE A 375 -10.25 26.22 -8.49
N VAL A 376 -11.11 25.95 -7.50
CA VAL A 376 -10.75 25.29 -6.26
C VAL A 376 -11.18 23.84 -6.37
N VAL A 377 -10.26 22.93 -6.10
CA VAL A 377 -10.53 21.51 -6.03
C VAL A 377 -10.17 21.02 -4.64
N VAL A 378 -11.11 20.38 -3.96
CA VAL A 378 -10.89 19.73 -2.68
C VAL A 378 -11.11 18.24 -2.87
N MET A 379 -10.03 17.48 -2.69
CA MET A 379 -10.09 16.04 -2.55
C MET A 379 -10.03 15.70 -1.06
N ASP A 380 -11.19 15.35 -0.49
CA ASP A 380 -11.35 15.12 0.93
C ASP A 380 -11.06 13.66 1.31
N GLU A 381 -10.05 13.47 2.15
CA GLU A 381 -9.52 12.17 2.56
C GLU A 381 -10.59 11.30 3.22
N SER A 382 -10.78 10.13 2.63
CA SER A 382 -11.76 9.11 3.04
C SER A 382 -13.21 9.61 3.10
N PHE A 383 -13.56 10.73 2.45
CA PHE A 383 -14.93 11.28 2.51
C PHE A 383 -15.91 10.53 1.61
N ALA A 384 -16.70 9.63 2.20
CA ALA A 384 -17.70 8.86 1.45
C ALA A 384 -19.04 8.73 2.19
N ASP A 385 -20.13 8.72 1.42
CA ASP A 385 -21.49 8.52 1.93
C ASP A 385 -21.76 7.02 2.18
N LEU A 386 -21.54 6.56 3.41
CA LEU A 386 -21.87 5.18 3.80
C LEU A 386 -23.38 4.93 3.98
N SER A 387 -24.27 5.91 3.77
CA SER A 387 -25.72 5.63 3.75
C SER A 387 -26.13 4.73 2.57
N ILE A 388 -25.26 4.53 1.58
CA ILE A 388 -25.45 3.56 0.48
C ILE A 388 -25.58 2.10 0.98
N TYR A 389 -25.14 1.81 2.20
CA TYR A 389 -25.32 0.52 2.86
C TYR A 389 -26.65 0.47 3.64
N GLU A 390 -27.75 0.83 2.97
CA GLU A 390 -29.10 0.89 3.56
C GLU A 390 -29.16 1.72 4.86
N GLY A 391 -28.53 2.89 4.86
CA GLY A 391 -28.43 3.76 6.04
C GLY A 391 -27.64 3.12 7.19
N MET A 392 -26.63 2.30 6.86
CA MET A 392 -25.86 1.46 7.78
C MET A 392 -26.73 0.54 8.64
N HIS A 393 -27.94 0.20 8.19
CA HIS A 393 -28.99 -0.45 8.98
C HIS A 393 -29.18 0.19 10.38
N ALA A 394 -28.96 1.50 10.47
CA ALA A 394 -29.00 2.27 11.71
C ALA A 394 -29.67 3.65 11.55
N GLY A 395 -30.19 3.97 10.36
CA GLY A 395 -30.77 5.27 10.05
C GLY A 395 -29.72 6.37 9.82
N TYR A 396 -28.51 6.01 9.38
CA TYR A 396 -27.51 7.00 8.95
C TYR A 396 -27.90 7.58 7.58
N GLU A 397 -28.05 8.90 7.50
CA GLU A 397 -28.54 9.57 6.29
C GLU A 397 -27.43 10.11 5.37
N GLY A 398 -26.15 9.98 5.78
CA GLY A 398 -25.00 10.52 5.05
C GLY A 398 -24.58 11.92 5.51
N PRO A 399 -23.60 12.55 4.83
CA PRO A 399 -23.21 13.94 5.08
C PRO A 399 -24.37 14.89 4.76
N HIS A 400 -24.85 15.62 5.76
CA HIS A 400 -26.10 16.36 5.70
C HIS A 400 -26.02 17.58 4.78
N TYR A 401 -25.03 18.45 4.97
CA TYR A 401 -24.85 19.66 4.18
C TYR A 401 -24.59 19.32 2.72
N PHE A 402 -23.69 18.36 2.45
CA PHE A 402 -23.42 17.90 1.10
C PHE A 402 -24.69 17.48 0.37
N LYS A 403 -25.54 16.65 1.01
CA LYS A 403 -26.74 16.08 0.37
C LYS A 403 -27.89 17.06 0.24
N THR A 404 -28.08 17.94 1.22
CA THR A 404 -29.27 18.81 1.30
C THR A 404 -29.06 20.19 0.70
N GLU A 405 -27.82 20.69 0.69
CA GLU A 405 -27.51 22.06 0.25
C GLU A 405 -26.54 22.06 -0.95
N LEU A 406 -25.36 21.44 -0.83
CA LEU A 406 -24.33 21.53 -1.86
C LEU A 406 -24.73 20.80 -3.15
N ALA A 407 -25.05 19.52 -3.08
CA ALA A 407 -25.36 18.71 -4.26
C ALA A 407 -26.57 19.26 -5.05
N PRO A 408 -27.71 19.66 -4.42
CA PRO A 408 -28.84 20.22 -5.16
C PRO A 408 -28.60 21.62 -5.77
N SER A 409 -27.65 22.38 -5.24
CA SER A 409 -27.25 23.70 -5.76
C SER A 409 -26.08 23.63 -6.75
N SER A 410 -25.44 22.47 -6.87
CA SER A 410 -24.29 22.26 -7.76
C SER A 410 -24.71 22.14 -9.23
N VAL A 411 -23.79 22.53 -10.11
CA VAL A 411 -23.92 22.36 -11.56
C VAL A 411 -23.97 20.87 -11.90
N ALA A 412 -23.14 20.09 -11.23
CA ALA A 412 -23.23 18.65 -11.23
C ALA A 412 -22.83 18.05 -9.89
N SER A 413 -23.39 16.90 -9.55
CA SER A 413 -23.04 16.14 -8.35
C SER A 413 -23.46 14.70 -8.53
N GLY A 414 -22.86 13.78 -7.79
CA GLY A 414 -23.27 12.38 -7.77
C GLY A 414 -22.22 11.47 -7.15
N SER A 415 -22.29 10.19 -7.50
CA SER A 415 -21.31 9.19 -7.08
C SER A 415 -20.04 9.23 -7.94
N LEU A 416 -18.89 8.99 -7.32
CA LEU A 416 -17.59 8.92 -7.98
C LEU A 416 -17.03 7.49 -7.84
N SER A 417 -16.72 6.85 -8.97
CA SER A 417 -16.16 5.50 -9.05
C SER A 417 -14.64 5.57 -9.04
N VAL A 418 -14.02 5.26 -7.91
CA VAL A 418 -12.57 5.35 -7.70
C VAL A 418 -11.88 3.99 -7.89
N SER A 419 -10.55 3.99 -7.92
CA SER A 419 -9.73 2.78 -8.14
C SER A 419 -9.03 2.26 -6.89
N VAL A 420 -9.37 2.80 -5.71
CA VAL A 420 -8.70 2.51 -4.44
C VAL A 420 -9.71 2.41 -3.29
N LEU A 421 -9.35 1.66 -2.25
CA LEU A 421 -10.12 1.43 -1.02
C LEU A 421 -9.18 1.47 0.19
N GLY A 422 -9.50 2.31 1.18
CA GLY A 422 -8.77 2.40 2.45
C GLY A 422 -7.32 2.89 2.36
N GLY A 423 -6.86 3.32 1.19
CA GLY A 423 -5.54 3.89 0.97
C GLY A 423 -5.13 3.86 -0.51
N GLY A 424 -4.23 4.75 -0.89
CA GLY A 424 -3.80 4.94 -2.28
C GLY A 424 -4.34 6.23 -2.90
N THR A 425 -4.63 7.24 -2.09
CA THR A 425 -5.01 8.63 -2.42
C THR A 425 -4.35 9.16 -3.69
N CYS A 426 -3.03 8.93 -3.88
CA CYS A 426 -2.29 9.37 -5.07
C CYS A 426 -2.84 8.84 -6.40
N ASN A 427 -3.55 7.70 -6.41
CA ASN A 427 -4.16 7.17 -7.62
C ASN A 427 -5.38 7.99 -8.01
N THR A 428 -6.23 8.39 -7.06
CA THR A 428 -7.36 9.28 -7.34
C THR A 428 -6.87 10.66 -7.77
N GLU A 429 -5.81 11.18 -7.15
CA GLU A 429 -5.12 12.42 -7.61
C GLU A 429 -4.64 12.27 -9.05
N PHE A 430 -3.94 11.18 -9.35
CA PHE A 430 -3.41 10.90 -10.67
C PHE A 430 -4.53 10.82 -11.72
N GLU A 431 -5.59 10.06 -11.45
CA GLU A 431 -6.72 9.93 -12.37
C GLU A 431 -7.35 11.31 -12.64
N PHE A 432 -7.62 12.11 -11.60
CA PHE A 432 -8.19 13.45 -11.74
C PHE A 432 -7.27 14.42 -12.50
N LEU A 433 -6.00 14.50 -12.10
CA LEU A 433 -5.06 15.51 -12.62
C LEU A 433 -4.56 15.17 -14.03
N THR A 434 -4.59 13.91 -14.45
CA THR A 434 -4.08 13.50 -15.78
C THR A 434 -5.16 13.04 -16.74
N GLY A 435 -6.34 12.67 -16.24
CA GLY A 435 -7.39 12.01 -17.02
C GLY A 435 -7.09 10.55 -17.35
N ILE A 436 -5.98 9.96 -16.86
CA ILE A 436 -5.59 8.59 -17.17
C ILE A 436 -6.19 7.64 -16.14
N SER A 437 -7.02 6.70 -16.58
CA SER A 437 -7.63 5.72 -15.65
C SER A 437 -6.67 4.60 -15.25
N MET A 438 -6.79 4.17 -13.99
CA MET A 438 -6.07 3.00 -13.48
C MET A 438 -6.51 1.68 -14.15
N ALA A 439 -7.64 1.66 -14.87
CA ALA A 439 -8.06 0.52 -15.70
C ALA A 439 -7.00 0.09 -16.73
N TYR A 440 -6.17 1.04 -17.21
CA TYR A 440 -5.14 0.78 -18.23
C TYR A 440 -3.76 0.52 -17.62
N LEU A 441 -3.48 1.13 -16.47
CA LEU A 441 -2.22 0.91 -15.77
C LEU A 441 -2.25 -0.42 -15.02
N GLY A 442 -3.41 -0.80 -14.48
CA GLY A 442 -3.62 -1.97 -13.66
C GLY A 442 -3.72 -1.62 -12.18
N ALA A 443 -4.50 -2.41 -11.45
CA ALA A 443 -4.64 -2.29 -10.01
C ALA A 443 -3.31 -2.57 -9.28
N GLY A 444 -3.17 -2.07 -8.06
CA GLY A 444 -1.96 -2.26 -7.24
C GLY A 444 -0.73 -1.45 -7.68
N LYS A 445 -0.88 -0.57 -8.68
CA LYS A 445 0.17 0.35 -9.12
C LYS A 445 -0.04 1.73 -8.53
N TYR A 446 1.06 2.42 -8.22
CA TYR A 446 1.08 3.79 -7.70
C TYR A 446 1.87 4.66 -8.67
N PRO A 447 1.22 5.32 -9.64
CA PRO A 447 1.90 6.02 -10.74
C PRO A 447 2.99 6.99 -10.27
N TYR A 448 2.73 7.72 -9.18
CA TYR A 448 3.65 8.69 -8.59
C TYR A 448 4.98 8.07 -8.11
N ALA A 449 4.97 6.77 -7.81
CA ALA A 449 6.14 6.07 -7.28
C ALA A 449 6.94 5.32 -8.36
N ILE A 450 6.38 5.13 -9.55
CA ILE A 450 6.95 4.24 -10.58
C ILE A 450 7.15 4.90 -11.96
N TYR A 451 6.55 6.07 -12.21
CA TYR A 451 6.65 6.77 -13.50
C TYR A 451 7.22 8.18 -13.33
N ASP A 452 7.93 8.64 -14.36
CA ASP A 452 8.27 10.06 -14.55
C ASP A 452 7.11 10.74 -15.28
N LEU A 453 6.52 11.76 -14.66
CA LEU A 453 5.35 12.46 -15.18
C LEU A 453 5.70 13.79 -15.88
N SER A 454 6.98 14.08 -16.12
CA SER A 454 7.44 15.35 -16.71
C SER A 454 6.85 15.63 -18.09
N GLU A 455 6.59 14.60 -18.89
CA GLU A 455 6.00 14.69 -20.25
C GLU A 455 4.48 14.46 -20.25
N THR A 456 3.87 14.30 -19.07
CA THR A 456 2.43 14.10 -18.94
C THR A 456 1.68 15.43 -19.10
N ASN A 457 0.65 15.42 -19.95
CA ASN A 457 -0.29 16.52 -20.15
C ASN A 457 -1.29 16.55 -18.98
N ALA A 458 -0.86 17.11 -17.84
CA ALA A 458 -1.68 17.21 -16.64
C ALA A 458 -2.43 18.56 -16.55
N LEU A 459 -3.49 18.59 -15.74
CA LEU A 459 -4.36 19.74 -15.52
C LEU A 459 -3.62 21.01 -15.06
N PRO A 460 -2.63 20.96 -14.14
CA PRO A 460 -1.86 22.16 -13.76
C PRO A 460 -1.16 22.80 -14.96
N LYS A 461 -0.42 22.01 -15.77
CA LYS A 461 0.20 22.51 -17.02
C LYS A 461 -0.82 23.12 -17.98
N GLN A 462 -1.97 22.47 -18.17
CA GLN A 462 -3.02 22.96 -19.04
C GLN A 462 -3.54 24.33 -18.56
N LEU A 463 -3.87 24.47 -17.28
CA LEU A 463 -4.40 25.71 -16.71
C LEU A 463 -3.33 26.81 -16.65
N SER A 464 -2.08 26.46 -16.34
CA SER A 464 -0.94 27.40 -16.43
C SER A 464 -0.78 27.95 -17.85
N SER A 465 -0.96 27.13 -18.88
CA SER A 465 -0.95 27.59 -20.28
C SER A 465 -2.11 28.54 -20.64
N MET A 466 -3.18 28.53 -19.84
CA MET A 466 -4.31 29.48 -19.93
C MET A 466 -4.12 30.72 -19.05
N GLY A 467 -2.98 30.85 -18.36
CA GLY A 467 -2.63 31.98 -17.51
C GLY A 467 -3.05 31.83 -16.03
N TYR A 468 -3.37 30.62 -15.57
CA TYR A 468 -3.67 30.37 -14.16
C TYR A 468 -2.39 30.26 -13.33
N GLU A 469 -2.44 30.77 -12.10
CA GLU A 469 -1.46 30.38 -11.07
C GLU A 469 -1.90 29.04 -10.46
N THR A 470 -0.99 28.06 -10.37
CA THR A 470 -1.31 26.70 -9.95
C THR A 470 -0.71 26.37 -8.59
N THR A 471 -1.54 25.97 -7.65
CA THR A 471 -1.14 25.68 -6.27
C THR A 471 -1.67 24.32 -5.82
N ALA A 472 -0.80 23.51 -5.23
CA ALA A 472 -1.19 22.33 -4.48
C ALA A 472 -1.10 22.59 -2.97
N ILE A 473 -2.02 22.01 -2.20
CA ILE A 473 -2.07 22.07 -0.74
C ILE A 473 -2.24 20.65 -0.21
N HIS A 474 -1.39 20.25 0.73
CA HIS A 474 -1.56 19.00 1.46
C HIS A 474 -0.90 19.13 2.83
N PRO A 475 -1.64 19.07 3.95
CA PRO A 475 -1.09 19.32 5.28
C PRO A 475 -0.37 18.08 5.83
N ASN A 476 0.56 17.52 5.06
CA ASN A 476 1.42 16.40 5.44
C ASN A 476 2.82 16.55 4.80
N LEU A 477 3.74 15.62 5.09
CA LEU A 477 5.09 15.64 4.51
C LEU A 477 5.04 15.69 2.98
N ALA A 478 5.79 16.62 2.38
CA ALA A 478 5.85 16.79 0.93
C ALA A 478 6.32 15.53 0.19
N SER A 479 7.22 14.76 0.81
CA SER A 479 7.75 13.51 0.25
C SER A 479 6.75 12.35 0.26
N ASN A 480 5.59 12.48 0.92
CA ASN A 480 4.57 11.44 0.90
C ASN A 480 4.05 11.28 -0.53
N TRP A 481 4.09 10.04 -1.01
CA TRP A 481 3.80 9.66 -2.40
C TRP A 481 4.68 10.37 -3.42
N ASN A 482 5.88 10.83 -3.05
CA ASN A 482 6.78 11.55 -3.94
C ASN A 482 6.16 12.86 -4.49
N ARG A 483 5.23 13.49 -3.75
CA ARG A 483 4.51 14.68 -4.23
C ARG A 483 5.41 15.88 -4.46
N ASP A 484 6.51 16.01 -3.73
CA ASP A 484 7.53 17.04 -3.98
C ASP A 484 8.07 16.97 -5.41
N ASP A 485 8.50 15.80 -5.87
CA ASP A 485 8.97 15.60 -7.24
C ASP A 485 7.81 15.61 -8.25
N ILE A 486 6.71 14.92 -7.94
CA ILE A 486 5.60 14.74 -8.88
C ILE A 486 4.86 16.06 -9.15
N TYR A 487 4.59 16.88 -8.14
CA TYR A 487 3.89 18.14 -8.33
C TYR A 487 4.72 19.13 -9.17
N GLU A 488 6.05 19.11 -9.04
CA GLU A 488 6.94 19.83 -9.97
C GLU A 488 6.81 19.26 -11.40
N GLN A 489 6.88 17.93 -11.56
CA GLN A 489 6.79 17.29 -12.87
C GLN A 489 5.47 17.55 -13.60
N ILE A 490 4.33 17.54 -12.90
CA ILE A 490 3.00 17.79 -13.50
C ILE A 490 2.63 19.28 -13.57
N GLY A 491 3.52 20.16 -13.11
CA GLY A 491 3.52 21.59 -13.37
C GLY A 491 2.69 22.44 -12.41
N PHE A 492 2.66 22.10 -11.12
CA PHE A 492 2.23 23.04 -10.09
C PHE A 492 3.32 24.10 -9.84
N ASP A 493 2.92 25.36 -9.72
CA ASP A 493 3.85 26.47 -9.42
C ASP A 493 4.25 26.50 -7.94
N THR A 494 3.33 26.14 -7.04
CA THR A 494 3.53 26.18 -5.59
C THR A 494 2.94 24.94 -4.91
N PHE A 495 3.64 24.42 -3.90
CA PHE A 495 3.15 23.33 -3.05
C PHE A 495 3.26 23.68 -1.56
N TYR A 496 2.11 23.86 -0.90
CA TYR A 496 2.04 24.05 0.54
C TYR A 496 1.88 22.70 1.26
N SER A 497 3.01 22.20 1.77
CA SER A 497 3.06 20.99 2.61
C SER A 497 2.86 21.30 4.10
N ILE A 498 3.02 20.30 4.98
CA ILE A 498 2.90 20.43 6.46
C ILE A 498 3.68 21.61 7.05
N GLU A 499 4.79 22.04 6.45
CA GLU A 499 5.56 23.20 6.92
C GLU A 499 4.72 24.49 6.97
N SER A 500 3.70 24.57 6.11
CA SER A 500 2.76 25.69 5.97
C SER A 500 1.62 25.66 7.00
N PHE A 501 1.51 24.57 7.77
CA PHE A 501 0.45 24.29 8.74
C PHE A 501 1.00 24.12 10.15
N SER A 502 2.11 24.80 10.44
CA SER A 502 2.68 24.84 11.79
C SER A 502 1.62 25.35 12.79
N ASP A 503 1.41 24.61 13.87
CA ASP A 503 0.41 24.88 14.92
C ASP A 503 -1.06 24.89 14.45
N ALA A 504 -1.35 24.37 13.26
CA ALA A 504 -2.73 24.22 12.80
C ALA A 504 -3.51 23.25 13.72
N PRO A 505 -4.81 23.52 13.98
CA PRO A 505 -5.66 22.60 14.70
C PRO A 505 -5.68 21.21 14.03
N THR A 506 -5.77 20.18 14.86
CA THR A 506 -5.86 18.79 14.40
C THR A 506 -7.13 18.15 14.95
N LEU A 507 -7.79 17.35 14.12
CA LEU A 507 -8.84 16.44 14.54
C LEU A 507 -8.47 15.05 14.02
N HIS A 508 -8.74 14.04 14.85
CA HIS A 508 -8.40 12.66 14.53
C HIS A 508 -6.90 12.47 14.20
N ASN A 509 -6.56 12.13 12.95
CA ASN A 509 -5.19 11.78 12.53
C ASN A 509 -4.46 12.90 11.76
N GLY A 510 -5.08 14.07 11.58
CA GLY A 510 -4.52 15.11 10.71
C GLY A 510 -4.90 16.54 11.08
N VAL A 511 -4.34 17.48 10.32
CA VAL A 511 -4.79 18.88 10.32
C VAL A 511 -6.26 18.94 9.89
N THR A 512 -7.05 19.77 10.57
CA THR A 512 -8.48 19.93 10.28
C THR A 512 -8.72 20.46 8.86
N ASN A 513 -9.80 20.03 8.21
CA ASN A 513 -10.21 20.54 6.89
C ASN A 513 -10.38 22.05 6.92
N ARG A 514 -10.95 22.60 7.99
CA ARG A 514 -11.03 24.06 8.23
C ARG A 514 -9.71 24.79 7.99
N ALA A 515 -8.60 24.25 8.46
CA ALA A 515 -7.30 24.90 8.36
C ALA A 515 -6.74 24.88 6.93
N THR A 516 -7.00 23.81 6.16
CA THR A 516 -6.65 23.80 4.74
C THR A 516 -7.55 24.74 3.95
N TYR A 517 -8.83 24.83 4.28
CA TYR A 517 -9.77 25.78 3.67
C TYR A 517 -9.40 27.23 3.95
N ASP A 518 -8.99 27.56 5.18
CA ASP A 518 -8.46 28.89 5.49
C ASP A 518 -7.22 29.22 4.63
N LYS A 519 -6.35 28.23 4.36
CA LYS A 519 -5.21 28.39 3.43
C LYS A 519 -5.67 28.55 1.97
N VAL A 520 -6.69 27.83 1.52
CA VAL A 520 -7.30 28.01 0.19
C VAL A 520 -7.81 29.45 0.04
N ILE A 521 -8.54 29.97 1.03
CA ILE A 521 -9.05 31.35 1.01
C ILE A 521 -7.91 32.37 1.06
N GLU A 522 -6.84 32.11 1.83
CA GLU A 522 -5.63 32.95 1.83
C GLU A 522 -4.97 33.01 0.45
N VAL A 523 -4.78 31.86 -0.20
CA VAL A 523 -4.20 31.78 -1.54
C VAL A 523 -5.09 32.48 -2.55
N LEU A 524 -6.41 32.25 -2.49
CA LEU A 524 -7.40 32.94 -3.34
C LEU A 524 -7.30 34.46 -3.21
N ASN A 525 -7.14 34.99 -2.01
CA ASN A 525 -7.09 36.44 -1.80
C ASN A 525 -5.71 37.06 -2.09
N SER A 526 -4.70 36.25 -2.42
CA SER A 526 -3.34 36.74 -2.67
C SER A 526 -3.13 37.29 -4.09
N SER A 527 -3.99 36.93 -5.03
CA SER A 527 -3.90 37.32 -6.44
C SER A 527 -5.29 37.56 -7.07
N GLU A 528 -5.35 38.49 -8.01
CA GLU A 528 -6.51 38.71 -8.89
C GLU A 528 -6.45 37.83 -10.15
N THR A 529 -5.28 37.25 -10.45
CA THR A 529 -5.12 36.27 -11.53
C THR A 529 -6.01 35.06 -11.22
N PRO A 530 -6.68 34.42 -12.20
CA PRO A 530 -7.36 33.15 -11.99
C PRO A 530 -6.40 32.10 -11.41
N GLN A 531 -6.84 31.35 -10.41
CA GLN A 531 -6.00 30.37 -9.72
C GLN A 531 -6.58 28.98 -9.85
N PHE A 532 -5.71 27.98 -9.97
CA PHE A 532 -6.05 26.58 -9.82
C PHE A 532 -5.46 26.09 -8.50
N ILE A 533 -6.32 25.77 -7.54
CA ILE A 533 -5.91 25.32 -6.21
C ILE A 533 -6.40 23.88 -6.03
N PHE A 534 -5.47 22.95 -5.81
CA PHE A 534 -5.75 21.55 -5.52
C PHE A 534 -5.41 21.23 -4.07
N ASP A 535 -6.42 21.08 -3.22
CA ASP A 535 -6.30 20.78 -1.79
C ASP A 535 -6.60 19.30 -1.52
N VAL A 536 -5.65 18.60 -0.89
CA VAL A 536 -5.77 17.21 -0.46
C VAL A 536 -5.75 17.19 1.06
N THR A 537 -6.89 16.88 1.68
CA THR A 537 -7.06 16.96 3.14
C THR A 537 -6.41 15.76 3.86
N MET A 538 -6.42 15.77 5.21
CA MET A 538 -5.87 14.68 6.05
C MET A 538 -6.74 14.30 7.25
N GLN A 539 -7.78 15.10 7.59
CA GLN A 539 -8.56 14.92 8.81
C GLN A 539 -9.20 13.53 8.93
N GLY A 540 -9.79 13.05 7.83
CA GLY A 540 -10.47 11.76 7.76
C GLY A 540 -9.55 10.55 7.67
N HIS A 541 -8.22 10.73 7.72
CA HIS A 541 -7.28 9.64 7.46
C HIS A 541 -7.35 8.53 8.53
N SER A 542 -7.31 7.28 8.09
CA SER A 542 -7.26 6.07 8.94
C SER A 542 -6.08 6.04 9.93
N ASN A 543 -6.10 5.23 11.01
CA ASN A 543 -7.10 4.23 11.42
C ASN A 543 -8.20 4.82 12.31
N TYR A 544 -9.33 4.10 12.47
CA TYR A 544 -10.52 4.59 13.21
C TYR A 544 -10.68 4.00 14.62
N ASP A 545 -9.58 3.55 15.23
CA ASP A 545 -9.53 3.02 16.60
C ASP A 545 -8.67 3.90 17.53
N VAL A 546 -8.55 5.19 17.21
CA VAL A 546 -7.69 6.14 17.92
C VAL A 546 -8.35 6.59 19.22
N GLY A 547 -9.69 6.68 19.24
CA GLY A 547 -10.46 7.05 20.42
C GLY A 547 -10.23 8.50 20.86
N ASN A 548 -9.91 9.39 19.92
CA ASN A 548 -9.57 10.80 20.18
C ASN A 548 -10.61 11.81 19.66
N ILE A 549 -11.76 11.34 19.16
CA ILE A 549 -12.88 12.21 18.81
C ILE A 549 -13.47 12.81 20.09
N PRO A 550 -13.61 14.15 20.18
CA PRO A 550 -14.26 14.80 21.31
C PRO A 550 -15.69 14.27 21.55
N ASP A 551 -16.08 14.09 22.81
CA ASP A 551 -17.40 13.53 23.18
C ASP A 551 -18.59 14.28 22.56
N ASN A 552 -18.45 15.59 22.32
CA ASN A 552 -19.50 16.40 21.71
C ASN A 552 -19.61 16.24 20.18
N LEU A 553 -18.62 15.63 19.53
CA LEU A 553 -18.61 15.31 18.11
C LEU A 553 -18.86 13.82 17.85
N LYS A 554 -18.72 12.97 18.88
CA LYS A 554 -18.82 11.52 18.74
C LYS A 554 -20.25 11.07 18.43
N LEU A 555 -20.41 10.38 17.30
CA LEU A 555 -21.63 9.70 16.90
C LEU A 555 -21.84 8.36 17.64
N ASN A 556 -23.06 7.83 17.61
CA ASN A 556 -23.43 6.61 18.34
C ASN A 556 -24.50 5.78 17.63
N TYR A 557 -24.28 5.49 16.35
CA TYR A 557 -25.05 4.54 15.56
C TYR A 557 -24.81 3.10 16.02
N LYS A 558 -25.87 2.29 15.91
CA LYS A 558 -25.85 0.87 16.28
C LYS A 558 -26.37 0.04 15.10
N PRO A 559 -25.48 -0.33 14.16
CA PRO A 559 -25.85 -1.13 13.00
C PRO A 559 -26.48 -2.47 13.39
N GLU A 560 -27.58 -2.84 12.74
CA GLU A 560 -28.21 -4.14 12.95
C GLU A 560 -27.29 -5.30 12.51
N GLY A 561 -27.33 -6.41 13.24
CA GLY A 561 -26.54 -7.61 12.94
C GLY A 561 -25.07 -7.53 13.38
N ILE A 562 -24.60 -6.38 13.87
CA ILE A 562 -23.22 -6.20 14.34
C ILE A 562 -23.20 -6.25 15.87
N SER A 563 -22.47 -7.21 16.43
CA SER A 563 -22.32 -7.37 17.89
C SER A 563 -20.92 -7.05 18.41
N ASP A 564 -19.96 -6.92 17.50
CA ASP A 564 -18.59 -6.55 17.83
C ASP A 564 -18.53 -5.05 18.17
N THR A 565 -18.18 -4.74 19.42
CA THR A 565 -18.15 -3.36 19.91
C THR A 565 -17.05 -2.55 19.26
N ASP A 566 -15.91 -3.17 18.96
CA ASP A 566 -14.76 -2.50 18.36
C ASP A 566 -15.10 -2.02 16.95
N SER A 567 -15.75 -2.87 16.14
CA SER A 567 -16.27 -2.47 14.83
C SER A 567 -17.27 -1.32 14.91
N ILE A 568 -18.18 -1.34 15.90
CA ILE A 568 -19.17 -0.27 16.10
C ILE A 568 -18.50 1.05 16.50
N ASP A 569 -17.51 1.00 17.39
CA ASP A 569 -16.75 2.19 17.79
C ASP A 569 -15.96 2.75 16.61
N GLN A 570 -15.32 1.90 15.79
CA GLN A 570 -14.59 2.32 14.58
C GLN A 570 -15.49 2.99 13.55
N LEU A 571 -16.68 2.45 13.31
CA LEU A 571 -17.66 3.08 12.43
C LEU A 571 -18.05 4.46 12.96
N ASN A 572 -18.37 4.58 14.24
CA ASN A 572 -18.79 5.85 14.81
C ASN A 572 -17.67 6.89 14.82
N GLU A 573 -16.42 6.48 15.03
CA GLU A 573 -15.24 7.33 14.89
C GLU A 573 -15.12 7.87 13.45
N TYR A 574 -15.19 7.00 12.44
CA TYR A 574 -15.21 7.42 11.03
C TYR A 574 -16.37 8.36 10.69
N LEU A 575 -17.61 8.00 11.06
CA LEU A 575 -18.77 8.83 10.75
C LEU A 575 -18.69 10.20 11.42
N SER A 576 -18.04 10.30 12.59
CA SER A 576 -17.82 11.59 13.26
C SER A 576 -16.83 12.46 12.49
N CYS A 577 -15.80 11.86 11.87
CA CYS A 577 -14.91 12.56 10.96
C CYS A 577 -15.65 13.06 9.71
N VAL A 578 -16.51 12.23 9.10
CA VAL A 578 -17.34 12.64 7.94
C VAL A 578 -18.25 13.82 8.31
N GLN A 579 -18.89 13.78 9.47
CA GLN A 579 -19.71 14.91 9.93
C GLN A 579 -18.89 16.19 10.12
N ALA A 580 -17.71 16.10 10.75
CA ALA A 580 -16.85 17.26 10.94
C ALA A 580 -16.34 17.84 9.60
N SER A 581 -16.01 16.98 8.63
CA SER A 581 -15.64 17.40 7.28
C SER A 581 -16.80 18.07 6.53
N ASP A 582 -18.02 17.58 6.69
CA ASP A 582 -19.23 18.16 6.07
C ASP A 582 -19.58 19.54 6.66
N GLU A 583 -19.37 19.73 7.97
CA GLU A 583 -19.48 21.03 8.64
C GLU A 583 -18.41 22.03 8.14
N ASP A 584 -17.16 21.58 7.95
CA ASP A 584 -16.09 22.40 7.39
C ASP A 584 -16.33 22.73 5.90
N LEU A 585 -16.93 21.81 5.14
CA LEU A 585 -17.35 22.03 3.74
C LEU A 585 -18.40 23.14 3.65
N GLN A 586 -19.39 23.15 4.55
CA GLN A 586 -20.34 24.26 4.66
C GLN A 586 -19.61 25.59 4.81
N TYR A 587 -18.64 25.66 5.73
CA TYR A 587 -17.85 26.87 5.92
C TYR A 587 -17.11 27.30 4.64
N LEU A 588 -16.46 26.37 3.94
CA LEU A 588 -15.74 26.70 2.71
C LEU A 588 -16.69 27.32 1.67
N VAL A 589 -17.84 26.70 1.43
CA VAL A 589 -18.82 27.20 0.45
C VAL A 589 -19.36 28.57 0.87
N GLU A 590 -19.62 28.78 2.16
CA GLU A 590 -20.01 30.09 2.69
C GLU A 590 -18.95 31.16 2.44
N GLU A 591 -17.66 30.88 2.62
CA GLU A 591 -16.59 31.83 2.32
C GLU A 591 -16.44 32.09 0.82
N LEU A 592 -16.48 31.04 -0.02
CA LEU A 592 -16.40 31.17 -1.47
C LEU A 592 -17.57 31.98 -2.04
N SER A 593 -18.76 31.85 -1.45
CA SER A 593 -19.95 32.62 -1.85
C SER A 593 -19.85 34.12 -1.60
N LYS A 594 -18.95 34.55 -0.70
CA LYS A 594 -18.74 35.96 -0.34
C LYS A 594 -17.71 36.66 -1.23
N LEU A 595 -17.01 35.91 -2.09
CA LEU A 595 -15.99 36.47 -2.97
C LEU A 595 -16.63 37.21 -4.15
N ASP A 596 -16.18 38.44 -4.40
CA ASP A 596 -16.59 39.27 -5.54
C ASP A 596 -15.93 38.85 -6.88
N LYS A 597 -15.47 37.59 -6.98
CA LYS A 597 -14.86 37.01 -8.18
C LYS A 597 -15.43 35.62 -8.46
N PRO A 598 -15.53 35.19 -9.72
CA PRO A 598 -16.10 33.90 -10.04
C PRO A 598 -15.18 32.76 -9.58
N VAL A 599 -15.78 31.80 -8.88
CA VAL A 599 -15.11 30.60 -8.35
C VAL A 599 -15.92 29.36 -8.69
N VAL A 600 -15.20 28.32 -9.08
CA VAL A 600 -15.69 26.94 -9.25
C VAL A 600 -15.09 26.11 -8.12
N LEU A 601 -15.93 25.38 -7.39
CA LEU A 601 -15.51 24.37 -6.42
C LEU A 601 -15.78 22.97 -7.01
N VAL A 602 -14.74 22.15 -7.12
CA VAL A 602 -14.87 20.70 -7.34
C VAL A 602 -14.55 20.01 -6.02
N TYR A 603 -15.55 19.41 -5.39
CA TYR A 603 -15.39 18.70 -4.13
C TYR A 603 -15.60 17.21 -4.35
N PHE A 604 -14.69 16.35 -3.90
CA PHE A 604 -14.89 14.91 -3.97
C PHE A 604 -14.10 14.14 -2.93
N GLY A 605 -14.57 12.93 -2.59
CA GLY A 605 -13.82 11.99 -1.75
C GLY A 605 -12.87 11.13 -2.57
N ASP A 606 -11.69 10.80 -2.03
CA ASP A 606 -10.68 10.00 -2.73
C ASP A 606 -10.96 8.49 -2.70
N HIS A 607 -11.53 7.97 -1.60
CA HIS A 607 -12.00 6.59 -1.44
C HIS A 607 -12.87 6.39 -0.19
N GLN A 608 -13.44 5.19 -0.04
CA GLN A 608 -14.05 4.75 1.22
C GLN A 608 -13.01 4.28 2.24
N PRO A 609 -13.33 4.28 3.55
CA PRO A 609 -12.50 3.64 4.56
C PRO A 609 -12.51 2.12 4.44
N LYS A 610 -11.41 1.44 4.82
CA LYS A 610 -11.32 -0.03 4.80
C LYS A 610 -12.51 -0.73 5.50
N LEU A 611 -13.02 -0.16 6.60
CA LEU A 611 -14.12 -0.75 7.37
C LEU A 611 -15.37 -0.98 6.52
N SER A 612 -15.57 -0.21 5.43
CA SER A 612 -16.76 -0.37 4.59
C SER A 612 -16.85 -1.75 3.94
N ALA A 613 -15.70 -2.37 3.61
CA ALA A 613 -15.67 -3.73 3.09
C ALA A 613 -16.22 -4.75 4.10
N THR A 614 -15.98 -4.56 5.39
CA THR A 614 -16.53 -5.46 6.43
C THR A 614 -18.07 -5.40 6.46
N TYR A 615 -18.64 -4.20 6.37
CA TYR A 615 -20.10 -4.05 6.29
C TYR A 615 -20.68 -4.57 4.98
N ASN A 616 -19.96 -4.37 3.88
CA ASN A 616 -20.32 -4.91 2.58
C ASN A 616 -20.40 -6.46 2.62
N ASP A 617 -19.36 -7.11 3.14
CA ASP A 617 -19.28 -8.58 3.27
C ASP A 617 -20.39 -9.15 4.16
N ILE A 618 -20.83 -8.42 5.18
CA ILE A 618 -21.87 -8.87 6.11
C ILE A 618 -23.27 -8.72 5.52
N TRP A 619 -23.56 -7.61 4.86
CA TRP A 619 -24.92 -7.27 4.43
C TRP A 619 -25.22 -7.62 2.97
N PHE A 620 -24.21 -7.71 2.11
CA PHE A 620 -24.36 -7.89 0.66
C PHE A 620 -23.67 -9.16 0.15
N SER A 621 -23.69 -10.26 0.92
CA SER A 621 -22.97 -11.50 0.57
C SER A 621 -23.55 -12.29 -0.62
N ASP A 622 -24.78 -12.02 -1.02
CA ASP A 622 -25.54 -12.81 -2.02
C ASP A 622 -25.63 -12.12 -3.40
N GLU A 623 -24.70 -11.22 -3.73
CA GLU A 623 -24.65 -10.50 -5.02
C GLU A 623 -23.46 -10.92 -5.91
N SER A 624 -23.32 -10.31 -7.09
CA SER A 624 -22.18 -10.61 -7.97
C SER A 624 -20.90 -9.97 -7.43
N ASP A 625 -19.75 -10.62 -7.64
CA ASP A 625 -18.45 -10.12 -7.18
C ASP A 625 -18.15 -8.70 -7.72
N GLU A 626 -18.60 -8.40 -8.94
CA GLU A 626 -18.47 -7.08 -9.54
C GLU A 626 -19.28 -6.04 -8.78
N LEU A 627 -20.58 -6.27 -8.54
CA LEU A 627 -21.42 -5.33 -7.82
C LEU A 627 -20.89 -5.10 -6.39
N HIS A 628 -20.49 -6.19 -5.74
CA HIS A 628 -19.92 -6.19 -4.40
C HIS A 628 -18.67 -5.31 -4.33
N ALA A 629 -17.75 -5.51 -5.27
CA ALA A 629 -16.52 -4.72 -5.32
C ALA A 629 -16.79 -3.25 -5.63
N GLN A 630 -17.66 -2.97 -6.60
CA GLN A 630 -17.93 -1.60 -7.05
C GLN A 630 -18.58 -0.75 -5.95
N ARG A 631 -19.40 -1.35 -5.07
CA ARG A 631 -19.98 -0.66 -3.92
C ARG A 631 -18.93 -0.06 -2.97
N THR A 632 -17.83 -0.77 -2.74
CA THR A 632 -16.74 -0.31 -1.85
C THR A 632 -15.80 0.71 -2.52
N HIS A 633 -15.85 0.82 -3.85
CA HIS A 633 -15.03 1.74 -4.65
C HIS A 633 -15.82 2.98 -5.09
N GLN A 634 -16.83 3.37 -4.30
CA GLN A 634 -17.68 4.51 -4.59
C GLN A 634 -17.49 5.61 -3.53
N SER A 635 -17.10 6.80 -3.95
CA SER A 635 -17.19 8.03 -3.16
C SER A 635 -18.24 8.98 -3.77
N ILE A 636 -18.18 10.27 -3.47
CA ILE A 636 -19.13 11.29 -3.92
C ILE A 636 -18.38 12.50 -4.48
N TYR A 637 -19.03 13.26 -5.38
CA TYR A 637 -18.49 14.49 -5.95
C TYR A 637 -19.57 15.57 -6.14
N ALA A 638 -19.13 16.83 -6.16
CA ALA A 638 -19.92 18.00 -6.51
C ALA A 638 -19.07 19.02 -7.29
N ILE A 639 -19.68 19.68 -8.27
CA ILE A 639 -19.14 20.81 -9.05
C ILE A 639 -20.07 21.99 -8.81
N TRP A 640 -19.65 22.91 -7.96
CA TRP A 640 -20.43 24.08 -7.55
C TRP A 640 -19.79 25.38 -8.05
N THR A 641 -20.59 26.42 -8.24
CA THR A 641 -20.11 27.75 -8.66
C THR A 641 -20.73 28.84 -7.79
N ASN A 642 -19.97 29.89 -7.46
CA ASN A 642 -20.51 31.07 -6.77
C ASN A 642 -21.19 32.07 -7.73
N TYR A 643 -21.30 31.71 -9.01
CA TYR A 643 -21.90 32.49 -10.08
C TYR A 643 -22.79 31.59 -10.94
N THR A 644 -23.71 32.17 -11.69
CA THR A 644 -24.63 31.42 -12.55
C THR A 644 -23.99 31.05 -13.88
N LEU A 645 -24.06 29.77 -14.25
CA LEU A 645 -23.68 29.28 -15.58
C LEU A 645 -24.85 29.35 -16.58
N PRO A 646 -24.58 29.63 -17.86
CA PRO A 646 -25.57 29.59 -18.93
C PRO A 646 -26.28 28.23 -19.00
N GLY A 647 -27.62 28.26 -18.94
CA GLY A 647 -28.45 27.05 -18.97
C GLY A 647 -28.68 26.40 -17.61
N GLN A 648 -28.06 26.88 -16.54
CA GLN A 648 -28.43 26.52 -15.17
C GLN A 648 -29.80 27.15 -14.86
N THR A 649 -30.76 26.33 -14.42
CA THR A 649 -32.07 26.82 -13.95
C THR A 649 -32.03 26.92 -12.43
N ASP A 650 -32.49 28.04 -11.88
CA ASP A 650 -32.58 28.25 -10.43
C ASP A 650 -33.43 27.15 -9.79
N SER A 651 -32.77 26.21 -9.11
CA SER A 651 -33.35 25.08 -8.39
C SER A 651 -34.19 25.51 -7.17
N SER A 652 -34.24 26.81 -6.86
CA SER A 652 -34.99 27.38 -5.73
C SER A 652 -36.50 27.56 -5.99
N SER A 653 -37.03 27.22 -7.19
CA SER A 653 -38.40 27.58 -7.58
C SER A 653 -39.37 26.42 -7.90
N THR A 654 -38.98 25.15 -7.79
CA THR A 654 -39.91 24.03 -7.99
C THR A 654 -39.79 22.96 -6.90
N GLY A 655 -40.76 22.95 -5.97
CA GLY A 655 -40.90 21.93 -4.94
C GLY A 655 -41.37 20.59 -5.51
N SER A 656 -40.45 19.84 -6.14
CA SER A 656 -40.67 18.43 -6.48
C SER A 656 -39.80 17.56 -5.58
N GLU A 657 -40.47 16.74 -4.76
CA GLU A 657 -39.92 15.77 -3.81
C GLU A 657 -39.11 14.62 -4.45
N ASP A 658 -38.79 14.67 -5.75
CA ASP A 658 -38.13 13.61 -6.53
C ASP A 658 -36.72 13.95 -7.07
N LYS A 659 -36.12 15.10 -6.72
CA LYS A 659 -34.69 15.37 -7.04
C LYS A 659 -33.77 14.82 -5.94
N ALA A 660 -33.89 13.53 -5.66
CA ALA A 660 -32.95 12.84 -4.78
C ALA A 660 -31.60 12.69 -5.51
N PHE A 661 -30.55 13.27 -4.93
CA PHE A 661 -29.14 13.01 -5.19
C PHE A 661 -28.76 12.59 -6.62
N SER A 662 -28.32 13.59 -7.41
CA SER A 662 -27.49 13.48 -8.63
C SER A 662 -28.11 14.12 -9.89
N SER A 663 -27.37 15.04 -10.52
CA SER A 663 -27.64 15.43 -11.91
C SER A 663 -27.18 14.34 -12.90
N ALA A 664 -26.35 13.39 -12.44
CA ALA A 664 -25.88 12.24 -13.20
C ALA A 664 -26.64 10.95 -12.82
N GLN A 665 -27.32 10.34 -13.77
CA GLN A 665 -28.04 9.08 -13.54
C GLN A 665 -27.15 7.94 -13.00
N TYR A 666 -25.86 7.97 -13.33
CA TYR A 666 -24.86 6.95 -12.97
C TYR A 666 -23.58 7.60 -12.41
N PRO A 667 -22.76 6.84 -11.66
CA PRO A 667 -21.44 7.29 -11.25
C PRO A 667 -20.59 7.76 -12.43
N ILE A 668 -19.64 8.66 -12.16
CA ILE A 668 -18.55 8.99 -13.08
C ILE A 668 -17.22 8.60 -12.43
N SER A 669 -16.13 8.61 -13.18
CA SER A 669 -14.80 8.30 -12.65
C SER A 669 -13.92 9.54 -12.53
N PRO A 670 -12.93 9.56 -11.61
CA PRO A 670 -12.00 10.68 -11.43
C PRO A 670 -11.33 11.10 -12.74
N ASN A 671 -11.00 10.13 -13.61
CA ASN A 671 -10.37 10.37 -14.91
C ASN A 671 -11.24 11.19 -15.89
N TYR A 672 -12.56 11.26 -15.67
CA TYR A 672 -13.47 12.11 -16.44
C TYR A 672 -13.80 13.43 -15.76
N LEU A 673 -13.62 13.53 -14.43
CA LEU A 673 -14.13 14.63 -13.62
C LEU A 673 -13.53 15.98 -14.00
N ALA A 674 -12.23 16.05 -14.28
CA ALA A 674 -11.57 17.27 -14.74
C ALA A 674 -12.10 17.75 -16.10
N ALA A 675 -12.24 16.85 -17.08
CA ALA A 675 -12.79 17.16 -18.40
C ALA A 675 -14.24 17.66 -18.28
N TYR A 676 -15.03 17.02 -17.42
CA TYR A 676 -16.43 17.38 -17.18
C TYR A 676 -16.59 18.74 -16.50
N MET A 677 -15.70 19.08 -15.56
CA MET A 677 -15.63 20.41 -14.97
C MET A 677 -15.28 21.46 -16.04
N LEU A 678 -14.22 21.25 -16.82
CA LEU A 678 -13.78 22.20 -17.85
C LEU A 678 -14.86 22.41 -18.92
N GLU A 679 -15.57 21.34 -19.30
CA GLU A 679 -16.73 21.43 -20.17
C GLU A 679 -17.82 22.32 -19.59
N SER A 680 -18.20 22.07 -18.33
CA SER A 680 -19.29 22.77 -17.65
C SER A 680 -19.04 24.27 -17.55
N ILE A 681 -17.80 24.69 -17.26
CA ILE A 681 -17.46 26.09 -16.97
C ILE A 681 -17.09 26.90 -18.22
N GLY A 682 -17.12 26.31 -19.41
CA GLY A 682 -16.75 27.05 -20.61
C GLY A 682 -15.30 26.86 -21.10
N ALA A 683 -14.42 26.28 -20.28
CA ALA A 683 -12.98 26.28 -20.52
C ALA A 683 -12.56 25.51 -21.80
N PRO A 684 -11.43 25.86 -22.44
CA PRO A 684 -10.90 25.10 -23.57
C PRO A 684 -10.53 23.66 -23.18
N LEU A 685 -10.96 22.71 -24.01
CA LEU A 685 -10.68 21.28 -23.84
C LEU A 685 -9.59 20.82 -24.82
N SER A 686 -8.74 19.90 -24.39
CA SER A 686 -7.86 19.14 -25.29
C SER A 686 -8.65 18.14 -26.13
N ASP A 687 -8.09 17.68 -27.24
CA ASP A 687 -8.73 16.62 -28.05
C ASP A 687 -8.93 15.32 -27.25
N TYR A 688 -8.02 15.01 -26.31
CA TYR A 688 -8.17 13.86 -25.43
C TYR A 688 -9.36 14.03 -24.47
N GLN A 689 -9.50 15.21 -23.85
CA GLN A 689 -10.65 15.51 -22.99
C GLN A 689 -11.98 15.46 -23.77
N LYS A 690 -12.02 16.01 -24.98
CA LYS A 690 -13.19 15.88 -25.87
C LYS A 690 -13.53 14.42 -26.15
N ALA A 691 -12.51 13.61 -26.45
CA ALA A 691 -12.70 12.20 -26.72
C ALA A 691 -13.22 11.44 -25.50
N GLN A 692 -12.69 11.72 -24.31
CA GLN A 692 -13.18 11.17 -23.04
C GLN A 692 -14.66 11.50 -22.82
N LEU A 693 -15.08 12.75 -23.04
CA LEU A 693 -16.48 13.16 -22.85
C LEU A 693 -17.45 12.45 -23.80
N VAL A 694 -17.02 12.18 -25.04
CA VAL A 694 -17.83 11.38 -25.99
C VAL A 694 -17.88 9.91 -25.56
N MET A 695 -16.73 9.32 -25.24
CA MET A 695 -16.67 7.89 -24.87
C MET A 695 -17.38 7.61 -23.53
N LYS A 696 -17.46 8.59 -22.64
CA LYS A 696 -18.22 8.54 -21.38
C LYS A 696 -19.72 8.28 -21.60
N GLU A 697 -20.29 8.59 -22.77
CA GLU A 697 -21.69 8.24 -23.08
C GLU A 697 -21.91 6.72 -23.15
N THR A 698 -20.89 5.97 -23.56
CA THR A 698 -20.90 4.51 -23.65
C THR A 698 -20.39 3.88 -22.35
N ILE A 699 -19.33 4.45 -21.77
CA ILE A 699 -18.69 4.00 -20.53
C ILE A 699 -18.73 5.13 -19.49
N PRO A 700 -19.88 5.35 -18.80
CA PRO A 700 -20.04 6.43 -17.83
C PRO A 700 -19.05 6.37 -16.67
N ALA A 701 -18.69 5.16 -16.22
CA ALA A 701 -17.71 4.92 -15.18
C ALA A 701 -16.73 3.80 -15.59
N ILE A 702 -15.48 3.98 -15.19
CA ILE A 702 -14.34 3.10 -15.40
C ILE A 702 -13.38 3.20 -14.22
N ASN A 703 -12.93 2.08 -13.67
CA ASN A 703 -11.90 2.04 -12.65
C ASN A 703 -10.98 0.83 -12.86
N ALA A 704 -10.02 0.64 -11.96
CA ALA A 704 -9.10 -0.49 -12.02
C ALA A 704 -9.76 -1.89 -12.02
N PHE A 705 -11.07 -1.96 -11.81
CA PHE A 705 -11.83 -3.16 -11.52
C PHE A 705 -12.91 -3.47 -12.56
N GLY A 706 -13.39 -2.48 -13.30
CA GLY A 706 -14.42 -2.71 -14.30
C GLY A 706 -14.85 -1.46 -15.05
N ILE A 707 -15.78 -1.67 -15.98
CA ILE A 707 -16.46 -0.62 -16.73
C ILE A 707 -17.97 -0.73 -16.54
N MET A 708 -18.63 0.41 -16.35
CA MET A 708 -20.08 0.50 -16.31
C MET A 708 -20.60 0.83 -17.71
N ASP A 709 -21.69 0.18 -18.12
CA ASP A 709 -22.40 0.51 -19.36
C ASP A 709 -23.43 1.65 -19.17
N SER A 710 -23.98 2.16 -20.27
CA SER A 710 -24.99 3.23 -20.25
C SER A 710 -26.35 2.82 -19.66
N ASN A 711 -26.54 1.55 -19.30
CA ASN A 711 -27.71 1.04 -18.58
C ASN A 711 -27.43 0.86 -17.08
N GLY A 712 -26.22 1.19 -16.61
CA GLY A 712 -25.83 1.07 -15.21
C GLY A 712 -25.32 -0.31 -14.80
N ASN A 713 -25.08 -1.23 -15.73
CA ASN A 713 -24.53 -2.55 -15.40
C ASN A 713 -23.00 -2.52 -15.42
N TRP A 714 -22.39 -3.17 -14.43
CA TRP A 714 -20.94 -3.35 -14.36
C TRP A 714 -20.49 -4.57 -15.14
N HIS A 715 -19.36 -4.43 -15.83
CA HIS A 715 -18.70 -5.47 -16.61
C HIS A 715 -17.22 -5.53 -16.26
N SER A 716 -16.63 -6.71 -16.39
CA SER A 716 -15.18 -6.91 -16.28
C SER A 716 -14.43 -6.19 -17.40
N LEU A 717 -13.14 -5.88 -17.18
CA LEU A 717 -12.28 -5.22 -18.18
C LEU A 717 -12.02 -6.07 -19.42
N ASP A 718 -12.26 -7.38 -19.37
CA ASP A 718 -12.11 -8.35 -20.48
C ASP A 718 -13.44 -8.67 -21.20
N THR A 719 -14.49 -7.86 -20.97
CA THR A 719 -15.81 -8.07 -21.57
C THR A 719 -15.76 -8.23 -23.10
N THR A 720 -16.60 -9.14 -23.61
CA THR A 720 -16.74 -9.39 -25.06
C THR A 720 -17.93 -8.66 -25.68
N GLU A 721 -18.67 -7.87 -24.89
CA GLU A 721 -19.77 -7.03 -25.37
C GLU A 721 -19.25 -5.99 -26.37
N MET A 722 -19.67 -6.11 -27.63
CA MET A 722 -18.97 -5.51 -28.76
C MET A 722 -18.83 -3.98 -28.66
N SER A 723 -19.88 -3.27 -28.22
CA SER A 723 -19.83 -1.80 -28.09
C SER A 723 -18.89 -1.35 -26.97
N LEU A 724 -18.97 -1.99 -25.80
CA LEU A 724 -18.12 -1.69 -24.65
C LEU A 724 -16.66 -2.05 -24.95
N ALA A 725 -16.43 -3.24 -25.50
CA ALA A 725 -15.11 -3.71 -25.89
C ALA A 725 -14.44 -2.77 -26.92
N THR A 726 -15.22 -2.26 -27.88
CA THR A 726 -14.69 -1.30 -28.87
C THR A 726 -14.31 0.02 -28.22
N THR A 727 -15.20 0.64 -27.43
CA THR A 727 -14.90 1.92 -26.77
C THR A 727 -13.79 1.79 -25.74
N PHE A 728 -13.71 0.67 -25.02
CA PHE A 728 -12.63 0.38 -24.09
C PHE A 728 -11.29 0.20 -24.82
N GLN A 729 -11.28 -0.51 -25.95
CA GLN A 729 -10.09 -0.62 -26.80
C GLN A 729 -9.66 0.75 -27.34
N ASP A 730 -10.59 1.57 -27.82
CA ASP A 730 -10.33 2.92 -28.28
C ASP A 730 -9.68 3.78 -27.18
N LEU A 731 -10.27 3.81 -25.98
CA LEU A 731 -9.68 4.48 -24.81
C LEU A 731 -8.28 3.95 -24.48
N SER A 732 -8.04 2.64 -24.58
CA SER A 732 -6.73 2.05 -24.31
C SER A 732 -5.67 2.56 -25.31
N TRP A 733 -6.02 2.72 -26.59
CA TRP A 733 -5.13 3.27 -27.60
C TRP A 733 -4.85 4.75 -27.38
N LEU A 734 -5.88 5.51 -27.03
CA LEU A 734 -5.73 6.94 -26.74
C LEU A 734 -4.91 7.17 -25.47
N THR A 735 -5.11 6.35 -24.44
CA THR A 735 -4.30 6.36 -23.21
C THR A 735 -2.84 6.01 -23.50
N TRP A 736 -2.58 5.03 -24.36
CA TRP A 736 -1.22 4.71 -24.78
C TRP A 736 -0.55 5.85 -25.55
N LEU A 737 -1.28 6.46 -26.48
CA LEU A 737 -0.80 7.60 -27.27
C LEU A 737 -0.49 8.82 -26.39
N GLU A 738 -1.39 9.17 -25.48
CA GLU A 738 -1.30 10.40 -24.68
C GLU A 738 -0.45 10.27 -23.42
N PHE A 739 -0.28 9.06 -22.90
CA PHE A 739 0.41 8.83 -21.63
C PHE A 739 1.41 7.69 -21.71
N THR A 740 0.94 6.46 -21.91
CA THR A 740 1.75 5.27 -21.62
C THR A 740 3.03 5.21 -22.45
N SER A 741 2.98 5.58 -23.73
CA SER A 741 4.17 5.62 -24.61
C SER A 741 5.23 6.64 -24.22
N LYS A 742 4.88 7.62 -23.37
CA LYS A 742 5.79 8.66 -22.86
C LYS A 742 6.48 8.24 -21.56
N VAL A 743 5.95 7.24 -20.85
CA VAL A 743 6.43 6.80 -19.53
C VAL A 743 6.86 5.32 -19.47
N ALA A 744 6.59 4.55 -20.54
CA ALA A 744 6.87 3.12 -20.64
C ALA A 744 8.34 2.76 -20.91
#